data_AF-A0A2X0QRD7-F1
#
_entry.id   AF-A0A2X0QRD7-F1
#
_cell.length_a   1.000
_cell.length_b   1.000
_cell.length_c   1.000
_cell.angle_alpha   90.00
_cell.angle_beta   90.00
_cell.angle_gamma   90.00
#
_symmetry.space_group_name_H-M   'P 1'
#
loop_
_entity.id
_entity.type
_entity.pdbx_description
1 polymer ?
#
loop_
_entity_poly.entity_id
_entity_poly.type
_entity_poly.pdbx_seq_one_letter_code
_entity_poly.pdbx_strand_id
1 'polypeptide(L)'
;MVKAIINLENHHYDNFEKSIKDDFAEIIKNKKQLFKVRISTDLWEAYIDALDPNERQQYKCSCCRSFIRKYGDLVIIDTDGRLKSAIWHPASAPSYFKEAVGNLKLLVEASRVTSVFHSDQRHLGKVMSGGRHHLAVALPESYINQSVWKKANQLMIESQKDFEQLSAALNTYRTESVATIKALILSDVLYRGGRFSDMISWFNQVILHVENETDLEVIRHLTWLYVAEAKSGYCDIKKSVVGALIADYEFGIPIETIIQRYNEKLDPANYMRIRKKPSEEEVIKAEELVGKLGITDSLKRRYAKLEDIPTFMWRSRYSDNGNVFSKIITQSRPFEIPRLRVPIKTMTWKKFKETVLPKATNIEAKVENTSRLMGLVTESISNSKPLFQWNNAFSWYYHGGVDGKIKKGSQSVKISDDSSEKDREIERRIQVAGGKYDDNDIRCSLRWENYTDLDLQCLTPKGKQIDFSRNKVGKGKMDVDMNLMGESEMPVANIRWPKNTAANGSYCFTVVNYDDRSNGSGTFYKVELEVEGYIYHYHGYFPFDDMHEHVFEFNYEKGRPINLIGVYHNLGYSDWNLEIGNFKTVNAIVKSPNLWDGKDAEESGNHTFFLLDGCHDKSKGKSRGFFNEMLRSDFKEINKILEAYTASTPIQGAEDATACGLGFSKESTWDLTLKVTADGLERLILIDRFD
;
A
#
# COMPACT_ATOMS: atom_id res chain seq x y z
N MET A 1 -48.93 21.95 -55.71
CA MET A 1 -48.57 22.79 -54.55
C MET A 1 -48.48 22.00 -53.25
N VAL A 2 -49.50 21.25 -52.83
CA VAL A 2 -49.47 20.48 -51.55
C VAL A 2 -48.31 19.47 -51.45
N LYS A 3 -47.97 18.74 -52.52
CA LYS A 3 -46.80 17.83 -52.53
C LYS A 3 -45.43 18.56 -52.51
N ALA A 4 -45.36 19.81 -52.97
CA ALA A 4 -44.11 20.59 -52.97
C ALA A 4 -43.86 21.24 -51.60
N ILE A 5 -44.93 21.65 -50.92
CA ILE A 5 -44.91 22.18 -49.55
C ILE A 5 -44.53 21.07 -48.56
N ILE A 6 -45.15 19.88 -48.65
CA ILE A 6 -44.78 18.70 -47.84
C ILE A 6 -43.31 18.26 -48.06
N ASN A 7 -42.76 18.45 -49.26
CA ASN A 7 -41.35 18.13 -49.55
C ASN A 7 -40.38 19.19 -48.98
N LEU A 8 -40.71 20.48 -49.03
CA LEU A 8 -39.91 21.55 -48.42
C LEU A 8 -39.92 21.47 -46.88
N GLU A 9 -41.06 21.15 -46.29
CA GLU A 9 -41.25 20.99 -44.83
C GLU A 9 -40.43 19.82 -44.24
N ASN A 10 -40.32 18.69 -44.95
CA ASN A 10 -39.46 17.58 -44.53
C ASN A 10 -37.96 17.93 -44.61
N HIS A 11 -37.53 18.76 -45.58
CA HIS A 11 -36.13 19.19 -45.69
C HIS A 11 -35.68 20.08 -44.53
N HIS A 12 -36.57 20.90 -43.96
CA HIS A 12 -36.22 21.74 -42.81
C HIS A 12 -35.87 20.89 -41.57
N TYR A 13 -36.63 19.82 -41.33
CA TYR A 13 -36.39 18.94 -40.20
C TYR A 13 -35.16 18.04 -40.39
N ASP A 14 -34.96 17.49 -41.60
CA ASP A 14 -33.78 16.69 -41.91
C ASP A 14 -32.49 17.52 -41.77
N ASN A 15 -32.51 18.79 -42.21
CA ASN A 15 -31.40 19.71 -42.04
C ASN A 15 -31.16 20.08 -40.57
N PHE A 16 -32.23 20.17 -39.76
CA PHE A 16 -32.12 20.42 -38.33
C PHE A 16 -31.51 19.23 -37.58
N GLU A 17 -31.93 18.01 -37.90
CA GLU A 17 -31.32 16.80 -37.35
C GLU A 17 -29.85 16.70 -37.74
N LYS A 18 -29.54 17.00 -39.00
CA LYS A 18 -28.16 16.99 -39.51
C LYS A 18 -27.29 18.03 -38.80
N SER A 19 -27.77 19.26 -38.61
CA SER A 19 -26.99 20.30 -37.93
C SER A 19 -26.62 19.88 -36.49
N ILE A 20 -27.57 19.33 -35.74
CA ILE A 20 -27.31 18.82 -34.37
C ILE A 20 -26.27 17.70 -34.38
N LYS A 21 -26.33 16.77 -35.33
CA LYS A 21 -25.37 15.67 -35.44
C LYS A 21 -23.97 16.17 -35.76
N ASP A 22 -23.85 17.08 -36.72
CA ASP A 22 -22.57 17.60 -37.19
C ASP A 22 -21.89 18.43 -36.09
N ASP A 23 -22.63 19.32 -35.41
CA ASP A 23 -22.10 20.13 -34.31
C ASP A 23 -21.66 19.27 -33.12
N PHE A 24 -22.50 18.30 -32.72
CA PHE A 24 -22.16 17.40 -31.61
C PHE A 24 -20.92 16.55 -31.95
N ALA A 25 -20.81 16.06 -33.19
CA ALA A 25 -19.64 15.30 -33.63
C ALA A 25 -18.35 16.14 -33.58
N GLU A 26 -18.42 17.42 -33.93
CA GLU A 26 -17.27 18.34 -33.83
C GLU A 26 -16.83 18.56 -32.37
N ILE A 27 -17.78 18.76 -31.46
CA ILE A 27 -17.51 18.91 -30.01
C ILE A 27 -16.80 17.68 -29.46
N ILE A 28 -17.33 16.50 -29.77
CA ILE A 28 -16.82 15.22 -29.25
C ILE A 28 -15.47 14.85 -29.88
N LYS A 29 -15.20 15.25 -31.12
CA LYS A 29 -13.89 15.06 -31.76
C LYS A 29 -12.75 15.71 -30.97
N ASN A 30 -13.05 16.81 -30.28
CA ASN A 30 -12.09 17.51 -29.41
C ASN A 30 -11.89 16.84 -28.03
N LYS A 31 -12.47 15.65 -27.81
CA LYS A 31 -12.37 14.87 -26.57
C LYS A 31 -12.79 15.63 -25.30
N LYS A 32 -13.71 16.58 -25.44
CA LYS A 32 -14.26 17.31 -24.28
C LYS A 32 -15.22 16.44 -23.49
N GLN A 33 -15.09 16.43 -22.17
CA GLN A 33 -16.02 15.72 -21.31
C GLN A 33 -17.41 16.35 -21.38
N LEU A 34 -18.45 15.51 -21.36
CA LEU A 34 -19.85 15.93 -21.28
C LEU A 34 -20.32 15.96 -19.82
N PHE A 35 -21.21 16.90 -19.52
CA PHE A 35 -21.84 17.08 -18.21
C PHE A 35 -23.35 17.25 -18.35
N LYS A 36 -24.08 17.00 -17.26
CA LYS A 36 -25.54 17.20 -17.17
C LYS A 36 -25.83 18.42 -16.31
N VAL A 37 -26.77 19.25 -16.74
CA VAL A 37 -27.28 20.37 -15.94
C VAL A 37 -28.67 20.11 -15.37
N ARG A 38 -28.99 20.75 -14.25
CA ARG A 38 -30.34 20.75 -13.69
C ARG A 38 -31.20 21.76 -14.42
N ILE A 39 -32.11 21.27 -15.23
CA ILE A 39 -33.10 22.10 -15.92
C ILE A 39 -34.30 22.36 -15.00
N SER A 40 -34.70 23.63 -14.87
CA SER A 40 -35.92 24.04 -14.14
C SER A 40 -37.18 24.08 -15.01
N THR A 41 -37.02 24.27 -16.33
CA THR A 41 -38.11 24.44 -17.30
C THR A 41 -38.11 23.29 -18.30
N ASP A 42 -39.25 22.66 -18.58
CA ASP A 42 -39.29 21.53 -19.52
C ASP A 42 -38.80 21.94 -20.92
N LEU A 43 -37.60 21.47 -21.30
CA LEU A 43 -36.96 21.81 -22.58
C LEU A 43 -37.86 21.48 -23.78
N TRP A 44 -38.71 20.46 -23.66
CA TRP A 44 -39.62 20.12 -24.75
C TRP A 44 -40.72 21.17 -24.93
N GLU A 45 -41.30 21.65 -23.84
CA GLU A 45 -42.33 22.69 -23.93
C GLU A 45 -41.71 24.01 -24.40
N ALA A 46 -40.53 24.38 -23.88
CA ALA A 46 -39.78 25.55 -24.36
C ALA A 46 -39.43 25.47 -25.86
N TYR A 47 -39.09 24.28 -26.36
CA TYR A 47 -38.88 24.05 -27.79
C TYR A 47 -40.17 24.26 -28.60
N ILE A 48 -41.28 23.63 -28.19
CA ILE A 48 -42.55 23.72 -28.93
C ILE A 48 -43.15 25.13 -28.86
N ASP A 49 -43.03 25.81 -27.74
CA ASP A 49 -43.58 27.16 -27.55
C ASP A 49 -42.85 28.23 -28.37
N ALA A 50 -41.59 27.98 -28.73
CA ALA A 50 -40.81 28.85 -29.61
C ALA A 50 -41.08 28.61 -31.11
N LEU A 51 -41.92 27.64 -31.49
CA LEU A 51 -42.31 27.41 -32.89
C LEU A 51 -43.62 28.13 -33.23
N ASP A 52 -43.83 28.40 -34.53
CA ASP A 52 -45.07 28.99 -35.05
C ASP A 52 -46.29 28.18 -34.56
N PRO A 53 -47.24 28.83 -33.83
CA PRO A 53 -48.44 28.18 -33.31
C PRO A 53 -49.22 27.34 -34.34
N ASN A 54 -49.23 27.75 -35.61
CA ASN A 54 -49.94 27.06 -36.69
C ASN A 54 -49.25 25.76 -37.11
N GLU A 55 -47.95 25.64 -36.84
CA GLU A 55 -47.11 24.54 -37.29
C GLU A 55 -46.70 23.57 -36.16
N ARG A 56 -46.92 23.91 -34.88
CA ARG A 56 -46.49 23.10 -33.72
C ARG A 56 -46.87 21.61 -33.80
N GLN A 57 -48.04 21.28 -34.36
CA GLN A 57 -48.51 19.90 -34.44
C GLN A 57 -47.61 19.01 -35.29
N GLN A 58 -47.01 19.54 -36.37
CA GLN A 58 -46.19 18.73 -37.27
C GLN A 58 -44.85 18.32 -36.64
N TYR A 59 -44.37 19.10 -35.66
CA TYR A 59 -43.12 18.84 -34.95
C TYR A 59 -43.31 18.13 -33.60
N LYS A 60 -44.54 17.72 -33.26
CA LYS A 60 -44.81 16.90 -32.07
C LYS A 60 -44.47 15.43 -32.31
N CYS A 61 -43.21 15.08 -32.00
CA CYS A 61 -42.73 13.71 -32.06
C CYS A 61 -42.35 13.17 -30.66
N SER A 62 -42.82 11.96 -30.32
CA SER A 62 -42.50 11.31 -29.05
C SER A 62 -41.02 10.90 -28.93
N CYS A 63 -40.38 10.50 -30.04
CA CYS A 63 -38.96 10.15 -30.06
C CYS A 63 -38.09 11.38 -29.81
N CYS A 64 -38.39 12.49 -30.50
CA CYS A 64 -37.67 13.74 -30.36
C CYS A 64 -37.90 14.37 -28.99
N ARG A 65 -39.14 14.33 -28.47
CA ARG A 65 -39.44 14.71 -27.08
C ARG A 65 -38.58 13.95 -26.07
N SER A 66 -38.43 12.64 -26.25
CA SER A 66 -37.58 11.82 -25.38
C SER A 66 -36.11 12.24 -25.46
N PHE A 67 -35.61 12.50 -26.67
CA PHE A 67 -34.25 12.99 -26.87
C PHE A 67 -34.00 14.33 -26.18
N ILE A 68 -34.85 15.34 -26.45
CA ILE A 68 -34.71 16.70 -25.89
C ILE A 68 -34.73 16.66 -24.36
N ARG A 69 -35.64 15.88 -23.75
CA ARG A 69 -35.72 15.79 -22.28
C ARG A 69 -34.57 15.02 -21.63
N LYS A 70 -34.00 14.02 -22.30
CA LYS A 70 -32.96 13.17 -21.73
C LYS A 70 -31.54 13.70 -21.95
N TYR A 71 -31.32 14.35 -23.09
CA TYR A 71 -29.97 14.70 -23.57
C TYR A 71 -29.85 16.17 -23.99
N GLY A 72 -30.95 16.92 -24.08
CA GLY A 72 -30.91 18.35 -24.40
C GLY A 72 -30.25 19.20 -23.32
N ASP A 73 -30.04 18.65 -22.12
CA ASP A 73 -29.35 19.28 -20.99
C ASP A 73 -27.86 18.93 -20.92
N LEU A 74 -27.29 18.41 -22.02
CA LEU A 74 -25.87 18.15 -22.11
C LEU A 74 -25.07 19.43 -22.42
N VAL A 75 -23.98 19.59 -21.68
CA VAL A 75 -23.06 20.71 -21.79
C VAL A 75 -21.62 20.25 -21.78
N ILE A 76 -20.73 21.12 -22.25
CA ILE A 76 -19.29 21.05 -22.02
C ILE A 76 -18.86 22.23 -21.14
N ILE A 77 -17.75 22.05 -20.44
CA ILE A 77 -17.08 23.11 -19.68
C ILE A 77 -15.75 23.37 -20.40
N ASP A 78 -15.52 24.62 -20.79
CA ASP A 78 -14.22 25.04 -21.34
C ASP A 78 -13.16 25.17 -20.24
N THR A 79 -11.90 25.27 -20.63
CA THR A 79 -10.76 25.36 -19.69
C THR A 79 -10.80 26.60 -18.81
N ASP A 80 -11.55 27.63 -19.20
CA ASP A 80 -11.80 28.85 -18.43
C ASP A 80 -13.08 28.76 -17.55
N GLY A 81 -13.67 27.57 -17.43
CA GLY A 81 -14.87 27.30 -16.63
C GLY A 81 -16.19 27.82 -17.24
N ARG A 82 -16.18 28.32 -18.49
CA ARG A 82 -17.39 28.72 -19.19
C ARG A 82 -18.20 27.52 -19.68
N LEU A 83 -19.50 27.58 -19.44
CA LEU A 83 -20.45 26.55 -19.85
C LEU A 83 -20.88 26.76 -21.31
N LYS A 84 -20.90 25.69 -22.11
CA LYS A 84 -21.46 25.71 -23.47
C LYS A 84 -22.37 24.52 -23.69
N SER A 85 -23.50 24.74 -24.34
CA SER A 85 -24.38 23.65 -24.77
C SER A 85 -23.63 22.69 -25.71
N ALA A 86 -23.81 21.38 -25.48
CA ALA A 86 -23.29 20.36 -26.37
C ALA A 86 -24.24 20.06 -27.55
N ILE A 87 -25.51 20.49 -27.46
CA ILE A 87 -26.57 20.12 -28.42
C ILE A 87 -27.08 21.32 -29.21
N TRP A 88 -27.18 22.49 -28.57
CA TRP A 88 -27.93 23.64 -29.12
C TRP A 88 -27.00 24.71 -29.68
N HIS A 89 -26.96 24.80 -31.01
CA HIS A 89 -26.14 25.76 -31.77
C HIS A 89 -27.00 26.58 -32.75
N PRO A 90 -27.43 27.80 -32.36
CA PRO A 90 -28.30 28.62 -33.22
C PRO A 90 -27.64 29.07 -34.53
N ALA A 91 -26.31 29.06 -34.62
CA ALA A 91 -25.58 29.51 -35.81
C ALA A 91 -25.71 28.53 -36.99
N SER A 92 -25.75 27.23 -36.71
CA SER A 92 -25.85 26.12 -37.66
C SER A 92 -27.29 25.64 -37.88
N ALA A 93 -28.21 25.98 -36.95
CA ALA A 93 -29.62 25.60 -37.06
C ALA A 93 -30.32 26.26 -38.27
N PRO A 94 -31.25 25.54 -38.95
CA PRO A 94 -32.08 26.13 -39.99
C PRO A 94 -32.86 27.35 -39.48
N SER A 95 -33.11 28.32 -40.36
CA SER A 95 -33.74 29.61 -40.00
C SER A 95 -35.02 29.46 -39.18
N TYR A 96 -35.86 28.48 -39.54
CA TYR A 96 -37.12 28.17 -38.84
C TYR A 96 -36.92 27.76 -37.37
N PHE A 97 -35.88 26.98 -37.05
CA PHE A 97 -35.64 26.48 -35.70
C PHE A 97 -34.71 27.37 -34.86
N LYS A 98 -34.15 28.44 -35.46
CA LYS A 98 -33.08 29.24 -34.86
C LYS A 98 -33.49 29.88 -33.52
N GLU A 99 -34.71 30.38 -33.43
CA GLU A 99 -35.26 30.94 -32.18
C GLU A 99 -35.41 29.87 -31.10
N ALA A 100 -36.05 28.74 -31.43
CA ALA A 100 -36.23 27.62 -30.51
C ALA A 100 -34.87 27.09 -29.99
N VAL A 101 -33.90 26.88 -30.88
CA VAL A 101 -32.54 26.45 -30.50
C VAL A 101 -31.83 27.50 -29.65
N GLY A 102 -32.02 28.79 -29.95
CA GLY A 102 -31.51 29.91 -29.14
C GLY A 102 -32.05 29.88 -27.71
N ASN A 103 -33.36 29.71 -27.57
CA ASN A 103 -34.01 29.63 -26.26
C ASN A 103 -33.53 28.42 -25.45
N LEU A 104 -33.41 27.24 -26.08
CA LEU A 104 -32.88 26.05 -25.43
C LEU A 104 -31.42 26.23 -25.00
N LYS A 105 -30.58 26.81 -25.85
CA LYS A 105 -29.19 27.12 -25.52
C LYS A 105 -29.10 28.00 -24.27
N LEU A 106 -29.87 29.08 -24.22
CA LEU A 106 -29.88 30.01 -23.08
C LEU A 106 -30.31 29.30 -21.78
N LEU A 107 -31.38 28.50 -21.83
CA LEU A 107 -31.87 27.75 -20.66
C LEU A 107 -30.80 26.78 -20.14
N VAL A 108 -30.13 26.07 -21.03
CA VAL A 108 -29.11 25.08 -20.69
C VAL A 108 -27.83 25.74 -20.16
N GLU A 109 -27.37 26.82 -20.78
CA GLU A 109 -26.13 27.53 -20.39
C GLU A 109 -26.29 28.35 -19.10
N ALA A 110 -27.51 28.74 -18.75
CA ALA A 110 -27.82 29.37 -17.46
C ALA A 110 -28.05 28.37 -16.32
N SER A 111 -28.01 27.06 -16.59
CA SER A 111 -28.37 26.03 -15.63
C SER A 111 -27.17 25.47 -14.86
N ARG A 112 -27.46 24.93 -13.66
CA ARG A 112 -26.45 24.40 -12.74
C ARG A 112 -25.98 23.00 -13.15
N VAL A 113 -24.68 22.79 -13.32
CA VAL A 113 -24.07 21.46 -13.52
C VAL A 113 -24.32 20.55 -12.32
N THR A 114 -24.66 19.28 -12.60
CA THR A 114 -25.08 18.28 -11.60
C THR A 114 -24.30 16.99 -11.60
N SER A 115 -23.71 16.58 -12.73
CA SER A 115 -22.92 15.34 -12.82
C SER A 115 -22.08 15.33 -14.08
N VAL A 116 -21.01 14.54 -14.03
CA VAL A 116 -20.30 14.08 -15.22
C VAL A 116 -21.22 13.14 -15.98
N PHE A 117 -21.39 13.32 -17.28
CA PHE A 117 -22.24 12.46 -18.09
C PHE A 117 -21.52 11.17 -18.46
N HIS A 118 -22.15 10.03 -18.19
CA HIS A 118 -21.74 8.71 -18.64
C HIS A 118 -22.87 8.06 -19.44
N SER A 119 -22.53 7.20 -20.40
CA SER A 119 -23.50 6.45 -21.20
C SER A 119 -23.08 5.00 -21.38
N ASP A 120 -24.03 4.07 -21.21
CA ASP A 120 -23.87 2.66 -21.61
C ASP A 120 -24.27 2.43 -23.09
N GLN A 121 -24.73 3.48 -23.78
CA GLN A 121 -25.29 3.42 -25.13
C GLN A 121 -24.45 4.24 -26.12
N ARG A 122 -24.19 3.66 -27.29
CA ARG A 122 -23.51 4.32 -28.41
C ARG A 122 -24.33 5.43 -29.06
N HIS A 123 -25.65 5.28 -29.11
CA HIS A 123 -26.55 6.27 -29.68
C HIS A 123 -27.41 6.88 -28.59
N LEU A 124 -27.38 8.20 -28.46
CA LEU A 124 -28.26 8.96 -27.58
C LEU A 124 -29.50 9.36 -28.39
N GLY A 125 -30.66 8.85 -28.01
CA GLY A 125 -31.90 9.00 -28.78
C GLY A 125 -32.17 7.83 -29.72
N LYS A 126 -33.21 7.96 -30.54
CA LYS A 126 -33.66 6.89 -31.43
C LYS A 126 -33.45 7.29 -32.90
N VAL A 127 -32.40 6.77 -33.53
CA VAL A 127 -31.99 7.18 -34.89
C VAL A 127 -33.10 7.01 -35.93
N MET A 128 -33.88 5.92 -35.84
CA MET A 128 -35.02 5.67 -36.73
C MET A 128 -36.18 5.01 -35.99
N SER A 129 -37.40 5.42 -36.32
CA SER A 129 -38.64 4.81 -35.83
C SER A 129 -39.77 5.07 -36.82
N GLY A 130 -40.54 4.04 -37.17
CA GLY A 130 -41.67 4.18 -38.11
C GLY A 130 -41.24 4.65 -39.50
N GLY A 131 -40.03 4.29 -39.95
CA GLY A 131 -39.49 4.66 -41.27
C GLY A 131 -38.99 6.11 -41.38
N ARG A 132 -38.97 6.89 -40.29
CA ARG A 132 -38.45 8.26 -40.26
C ARG A 132 -37.27 8.39 -39.30
N HIS A 133 -36.39 9.35 -39.61
CA HIS A 133 -35.30 9.77 -38.74
C HIS A 133 -35.81 10.70 -37.62
N HIS A 134 -35.09 10.72 -36.50
CA HIS A 134 -35.41 11.52 -35.32
C HIS A 134 -34.11 12.04 -34.70
N LEU A 135 -34.23 13.06 -33.84
CA LEU A 135 -33.09 13.57 -33.07
C LEU A 135 -32.36 12.44 -32.34
N ALA A 136 -31.11 12.25 -32.74
CA ALA A 136 -30.18 11.32 -32.13
C ALA A 136 -28.75 11.73 -32.47
N VAL A 137 -27.83 11.51 -31.52
CA VAL A 137 -26.39 11.73 -31.70
C VAL A 137 -25.62 10.45 -31.38
N ALA A 138 -24.42 10.30 -31.95
CA ALA A 138 -23.58 9.12 -31.74
C ALA A 138 -22.37 9.47 -30.87
N LEU A 139 -22.09 8.62 -29.89
CA LEU A 139 -20.90 8.66 -29.07
C LEU A 139 -19.82 7.74 -29.66
N PRO A 140 -18.54 8.15 -29.67
CA PRO A 140 -17.44 7.25 -29.98
C PRO A 140 -17.21 6.29 -28.79
N GLU A 141 -16.49 5.21 -29.04
CA GLU A 141 -16.26 4.13 -28.07
C GLU A 141 -15.60 4.62 -26.76
N SER A 142 -14.78 5.67 -26.82
CA SER A 142 -14.12 6.26 -25.64
C SER A 142 -15.08 6.98 -24.68
N TYR A 143 -16.31 7.29 -25.10
CA TYR A 143 -17.35 7.91 -24.26
C TYR A 143 -18.37 6.90 -23.75
N ILE A 144 -18.29 5.67 -24.24
CA ILE A 144 -19.11 4.57 -23.73
C ILE A 144 -18.45 4.06 -22.46
N ASN A 145 -19.25 3.89 -21.42
CA ASN A 145 -18.82 3.33 -20.16
C ASN A 145 -18.15 1.95 -20.39
N GLN A 146 -16.87 1.86 -20.04
CA GLN A 146 -16.07 0.63 -20.13
C GLN A 146 -16.02 -0.15 -18.80
N SER A 147 -16.68 0.38 -17.75
CA SER A 147 -16.73 -0.26 -16.45
C SER A 147 -17.47 -1.60 -16.53
N VAL A 148 -16.83 -2.65 -16.04
CA VAL A 148 -17.43 -3.99 -15.93
C VAL A 148 -18.38 -4.07 -14.72
N TRP A 149 -18.29 -3.12 -13.80
CA TRP A 149 -18.87 -3.15 -12.45
C TRP A 149 -20.04 -2.22 -12.29
N LYS A 150 -19.94 -1.04 -12.91
CA LYS A 150 -20.86 0.08 -12.69
C LYS A 150 -21.57 0.42 -13.97
N LYS A 151 -22.88 0.59 -13.88
CA LYS A 151 -23.67 1.20 -14.96
C LYS A 151 -23.41 2.70 -15.01
N ALA A 152 -23.66 3.32 -16.16
CA ALA A 152 -23.46 4.75 -16.35
C ALA A 152 -24.14 5.61 -15.27
N ASN A 153 -25.37 5.25 -14.86
CA ASN A 153 -26.09 5.98 -13.82
C ASN A 153 -25.40 5.91 -12.44
N GLN A 154 -24.73 4.81 -12.10
CA GLN A 154 -23.98 4.69 -10.85
C GLN A 154 -22.73 5.58 -10.89
N LEU A 155 -22.01 5.63 -12.01
CA LEU A 155 -20.88 6.53 -12.21
C LEU A 155 -21.28 8.00 -12.09
N MET A 156 -22.45 8.36 -12.63
CA MET A 156 -22.99 9.72 -12.49
C MET A 156 -23.27 10.09 -11.02
N ILE A 157 -23.77 9.16 -10.21
CA ILE A 157 -23.98 9.36 -8.76
C ILE A 157 -22.63 9.49 -8.03
N GLU A 158 -21.64 8.69 -8.41
CA GLU A 158 -20.30 8.80 -7.83
C GLU A 158 -19.65 10.13 -8.13
N SER A 159 -19.80 10.64 -9.35
CA SER A 159 -19.29 11.97 -9.72
C SER A 159 -19.87 13.09 -8.85
N GLN A 160 -21.12 12.96 -8.37
CA GLN A 160 -21.72 13.90 -7.43
C GLN A 160 -21.03 13.87 -6.07
N LYS A 161 -20.78 12.67 -5.56
CA LYS A 161 -20.04 12.48 -4.31
C LYS A 161 -18.60 13.00 -4.45
N ASP A 162 -17.93 12.71 -5.55
CA ASP A 162 -16.57 13.21 -5.83
C ASP A 162 -16.53 14.73 -5.86
N PHE A 163 -17.53 15.37 -6.49
CA PHE A 163 -17.69 16.82 -6.48
C PHE A 163 -17.83 17.39 -5.06
N GLU A 164 -18.67 16.79 -4.22
CA GLU A 164 -18.83 17.21 -2.82
C GLU A 164 -17.51 17.10 -2.04
N GLN A 165 -16.76 16.02 -2.26
CA GLN A 165 -15.51 15.75 -1.57
C GLN A 165 -14.38 16.68 -2.00
N LEU A 166 -14.25 16.93 -3.31
CA LEU A 166 -13.28 17.88 -3.84
C LEU A 166 -13.62 19.31 -3.40
N SER A 167 -14.88 19.72 -3.49
CA SER A 167 -15.34 21.03 -3.02
C SER A 167 -15.03 21.23 -1.54
N ALA A 168 -15.27 20.20 -0.72
CA ALA A 168 -14.94 20.26 0.71
C ALA A 168 -13.43 20.41 0.94
N ALA A 169 -12.58 19.74 0.16
CA ALA A 169 -11.13 19.88 0.26
C ALA A 169 -10.65 21.29 -0.13
N LEU A 170 -11.15 21.82 -1.25
CA LEU A 170 -10.83 23.17 -1.73
C LEU A 170 -11.22 24.27 -0.73
N ASN A 171 -12.35 24.11 -0.04
CA ASN A 171 -12.80 25.05 0.98
C ASN A 171 -12.08 24.90 2.34
N THR A 172 -11.36 23.79 2.57
CA THR A 172 -10.72 23.51 3.87
C THR A 172 -9.26 23.92 3.88
N TYR A 173 -8.51 23.54 2.84
CA TYR A 173 -7.05 23.63 2.84
C TYR A 173 -6.57 24.94 2.23
N ARG A 174 -5.51 25.54 2.81
CA ARG A 174 -4.82 26.70 2.23
C ARG A 174 -3.80 26.27 1.20
N THR A 175 -3.68 27.03 0.11
CA THR A 175 -2.73 26.78 -0.98
C THR A 175 -1.28 26.67 -0.49
N GLU A 176 -0.86 27.54 0.42
CA GLU A 176 0.50 27.51 1.00
C GLU A 176 0.77 26.20 1.76
N SER A 177 -0.21 25.70 2.51
CA SER A 177 -0.13 24.43 3.24
C SER A 177 0.03 23.26 2.26
N VAL A 178 -0.78 23.24 1.19
CA VAL A 178 -0.72 22.22 0.14
C VAL A 178 0.66 22.23 -0.54
N ALA A 179 1.17 23.40 -0.89
CA ALA A 179 2.50 23.54 -1.50
C ALA A 179 3.62 23.03 -0.59
N THR A 180 3.52 23.29 0.72
CA THR A 180 4.50 22.85 1.72
C THR A 180 4.49 21.34 1.88
N ILE A 181 3.31 20.73 2.01
CA ILE A 181 3.16 19.27 2.10
C ILE A 181 3.57 18.59 0.80
N LYS A 182 3.31 19.20 -0.35
CA LYS A 182 3.83 18.73 -1.65
C LYS A 182 5.36 18.65 -1.62
N ALA A 183 6.04 19.72 -1.18
CA ALA A 183 7.50 19.73 -1.08
C ALA A 183 8.01 18.64 -0.12
N LEU A 184 7.34 18.44 1.02
CA LEU A 184 7.67 17.37 1.97
C LEU A 184 7.53 15.98 1.33
N ILE A 185 6.44 15.70 0.63
CA ILE A 185 6.21 14.41 -0.05
C ILE A 185 7.26 14.15 -1.12
N LEU A 186 7.67 15.18 -1.87
CA LEU A 186 8.67 15.07 -2.93
C LEU A 186 10.12 15.05 -2.43
N SER A 187 10.36 15.31 -1.13
CA SER A 187 11.71 15.35 -0.53
C SER A 187 12.27 13.97 -0.15
N ASP A 188 11.55 12.88 -0.45
CA ASP A 188 11.89 11.49 -0.08
C ASP A 188 12.08 11.23 1.44
N VAL A 189 11.74 12.20 2.31
CA VAL A 189 11.82 12.07 3.78
C VAL A 189 10.73 11.15 4.34
N LEU A 190 9.58 11.08 3.66
CA LEU A 190 8.42 10.30 4.07
C LEU A 190 8.52 8.84 3.60
N TYR A 191 8.24 7.88 4.50
CA TYR A 191 8.22 6.46 4.14
C TYR A 191 7.14 6.19 3.08
N ARG A 192 7.56 5.76 1.88
CA ARG A 192 6.67 5.58 0.72
C ARG A 192 5.91 6.86 0.31
N GLY A 193 6.50 8.04 0.59
CA GLY A 193 5.98 9.35 0.19
C GLY A 193 5.64 9.42 -1.30
N GLY A 194 6.54 8.87 -2.13
CA GLY A 194 6.45 8.83 -3.59
C GLY A 194 5.07 8.41 -4.13
N ARG A 195 4.39 7.49 -3.44
CA ARG A 195 3.05 6.98 -3.82
C ARG A 195 1.98 8.06 -3.95
N PHE A 196 2.11 9.15 -3.19
CA PHE A 196 1.12 10.22 -3.17
C PHE A 196 1.54 11.44 -3.99
N SER A 197 2.72 11.42 -4.62
CA SER A 197 3.29 12.54 -5.38
C SER A 197 2.36 13.04 -6.47
N ASP A 198 1.77 12.14 -7.26
CA ASP A 198 0.82 12.50 -8.31
C ASP A 198 -0.45 13.14 -7.73
N MET A 199 -0.99 12.57 -6.65
CA MET A 199 -2.22 13.05 -6.02
C MET A 199 -2.05 14.46 -5.46
N ILE A 200 -0.98 14.70 -4.69
CA ILE A 200 -0.72 16.03 -4.13
C ILE A 200 -0.33 17.04 -5.21
N SER A 201 0.38 16.61 -6.25
CA SER A 201 0.74 17.49 -7.37
C SER A 201 -0.48 17.92 -8.18
N TRP A 202 -1.39 16.99 -8.45
CA TRP A 202 -2.68 17.26 -9.07
C TRP A 202 -3.50 18.22 -8.20
N PHE A 203 -3.69 17.92 -6.91
CA PHE A 203 -4.50 18.77 -6.04
C PHE A 203 -3.91 20.18 -5.89
N ASN A 204 -2.59 20.31 -5.82
CA ASN A 204 -1.91 21.60 -5.83
C ASN A 204 -2.16 22.40 -7.13
N GLN A 205 -2.27 21.75 -8.29
CA GLN A 205 -2.67 22.45 -9.52
C GLN A 205 -4.12 22.90 -9.48
N VAL A 206 -5.02 22.03 -9.00
CA VAL A 206 -6.46 22.34 -8.89
C VAL A 206 -6.69 23.54 -7.98
N ILE A 207 -6.13 23.53 -6.77
CA ILE A 207 -6.35 24.60 -5.79
C ILE A 207 -5.79 25.93 -6.28
N LEU A 208 -4.62 25.94 -6.91
CA LEU A 208 -4.03 27.15 -7.51
C LEU A 208 -4.90 27.71 -8.64
N HIS A 209 -5.48 26.86 -9.49
CA HIS A 209 -6.35 27.34 -10.55
C HIS A 209 -7.63 27.94 -10.00
N VAL A 210 -8.26 27.27 -9.03
CA VAL A 210 -9.50 27.71 -8.42
C VAL A 210 -9.33 28.98 -7.56
N GLU A 211 -8.21 29.12 -6.83
CA GLU A 211 -7.94 30.29 -5.98
C GLU A 211 -7.79 31.61 -6.76
N ASN A 212 -7.40 31.53 -8.04
CA ASN A 212 -7.28 32.69 -8.91
C ASN A 212 -8.63 33.16 -9.49
N GLU A 213 -9.71 32.41 -9.29
CA GLU A 213 -11.05 32.75 -9.78
C GLU A 213 -11.90 33.36 -8.68
N THR A 214 -12.74 34.33 -9.05
CA THR A 214 -13.65 35.04 -8.13
C THR A 214 -15.12 34.74 -8.39
N ASP A 215 -15.45 34.32 -9.61
CA ASP A 215 -16.82 33.92 -9.96
C ASP A 215 -17.12 32.51 -9.41
N LEU A 216 -18.06 32.44 -8.46
CA LEU A 216 -18.45 31.21 -7.78
C LEU A 216 -19.01 30.15 -8.74
N GLU A 217 -19.69 30.54 -9.82
CA GLU A 217 -20.21 29.58 -10.79
C GLU A 217 -19.08 29.03 -11.67
N VAL A 218 -18.11 29.88 -12.03
CA VAL A 218 -16.90 29.44 -12.75
C VAL A 218 -16.08 28.48 -11.90
N ILE A 219 -15.83 28.80 -10.62
CA ILE A 219 -15.18 27.90 -9.65
C ILE A 219 -15.90 26.54 -9.61
N ARG A 220 -17.24 26.57 -9.56
CA ARG A 220 -18.06 25.37 -9.51
C ARG A 220 -17.93 24.53 -10.79
N HIS A 221 -17.86 25.16 -11.95
CA HIS A 221 -17.64 24.48 -13.23
C HIS A 221 -16.23 23.91 -13.33
N LEU A 222 -15.20 24.66 -12.96
CA LEU A 222 -13.82 24.18 -12.90
C LEU A 222 -13.71 22.97 -11.96
N THR A 223 -14.38 23.00 -10.82
CA THR A 223 -14.42 21.85 -9.89
C THR A 223 -15.03 20.61 -10.56
N TRP A 224 -16.13 20.75 -11.31
CA TRP A 224 -16.68 19.64 -12.10
C TRP A 224 -15.74 19.13 -13.19
N LEU A 225 -15.04 20.04 -13.89
CA LEU A 225 -14.03 19.70 -14.89
C LEU A 225 -12.94 18.83 -14.26
N TYR A 226 -12.41 19.22 -13.11
CA TYR A 226 -11.41 18.45 -12.39
C TYR A 226 -11.91 17.13 -11.83
N VAL A 227 -13.18 17.03 -11.42
CA VAL A 227 -13.80 15.74 -11.04
C VAL A 227 -13.78 14.76 -12.22
N ALA A 228 -14.06 15.22 -13.43
CA ALA A 228 -14.02 14.37 -14.61
C ALA A 228 -12.61 13.88 -14.98
N GLU A 229 -11.59 14.68 -14.71
CA GLU A 229 -10.18 14.37 -15.01
C GLU A 229 -9.49 13.59 -13.89
N ALA A 230 -10.08 13.55 -12.69
CA ALA A 230 -9.49 12.95 -11.51
C ALA A 230 -9.28 11.44 -11.67
N LYS A 231 -8.08 10.97 -11.28
CA LYS A 231 -7.86 9.52 -11.09
C LYS A 231 -8.67 9.02 -9.89
N SER A 232 -9.00 7.73 -9.88
CA SER A 232 -9.76 7.09 -8.80
C SER A 232 -9.20 7.39 -7.41
N GLY A 233 -9.99 8.06 -6.57
CA GLY A 233 -9.66 8.42 -5.19
C GLY A 233 -8.92 9.76 -5.03
N TYR A 234 -8.73 10.55 -6.09
CA TYR A 234 -8.08 11.87 -5.98
C TYR A 234 -9.01 12.91 -5.35
N CYS A 235 -10.31 12.85 -5.64
CA CYS A 235 -11.32 13.71 -5.00
C CYS A 235 -11.50 13.42 -3.49
N ASP A 236 -11.09 12.22 -3.05
CA ASP A 236 -11.09 11.79 -1.64
C ASP A 236 -9.93 12.34 -0.80
N ILE A 237 -9.15 13.31 -1.30
CA ILE A 237 -7.90 13.75 -0.67
C ILE A 237 -8.06 14.09 0.82
N LYS A 238 -9.17 14.73 1.22
CA LYS A 238 -9.46 15.06 2.62
C LYS A 238 -9.56 13.84 3.54
N LYS A 239 -10.01 12.70 3.01
CA LYS A 239 -10.10 11.41 3.72
C LYS A 239 -8.82 10.58 3.60
N SER A 240 -7.90 10.99 2.75
CA SER A 240 -6.63 10.28 2.52
C SER A 240 -5.60 10.59 3.60
N VAL A 241 -4.50 9.85 3.58
CA VAL A 241 -3.33 10.12 4.43
C VAL A 241 -2.72 11.50 4.11
N VAL A 242 -2.81 11.94 2.85
CA VAL A 242 -2.34 13.28 2.41
C VAL A 242 -3.18 14.38 3.04
N GLY A 243 -4.51 14.23 3.07
CA GLY A 243 -5.39 15.20 3.72
C GLY A 243 -5.11 15.33 5.22
N ALA A 244 -4.76 14.22 5.87
CA ALA A 244 -4.34 14.26 7.27
C ALA A 244 -3.00 14.96 7.49
N LEU A 245 -2.03 14.82 6.57
CA LEU A 245 -0.77 15.59 6.62
C LEU A 245 -1.03 17.09 6.53
N ILE A 246 -1.86 17.53 5.58
CA ILE A 246 -2.20 18.95 5.40
C ILE A 246 -2.91 19.47 6.65
N ALA A 247 -3.87 18.73 7.19
CA ALA A 247 -4.60 19.12 8.39
C ALA A 247 -3.68 19.21 9.63
N ASP A 248 -2.80 18.24 9.85
CA ASP A 248 -1.84 18.26 10.97
C ASP A 248 -0.89 19.47 10.85
N TYR A 249 -0.43 19.78 9.63
CA TYR A 249 0.42 20.96 9.38
C TYR A 249 -0.33 22.27 9.65
N GLU A 250 -1.58 22.39 9.20
CA GLU A 250 -2.40 23.58 9.46
C GLU A 250 -2.74 23.77 10.93
N PHE A 251 -2.82 22.68 11.70
CA PHE A 251 -2.99 22.71 13.15
C PHE A 251 -1.70 23.10 13.90
N GLY A 252 -0.59 23.29 13.19
CA GLY A 252 0.70 23.69 13.79
C GLY A 252 1.43 22.54 14.49
N ILE A 253 1.15 21.29 14.12
CA ILE A 253 1.85 20.13 14.69
C ILE A 253 3.32 20.12 14.19
N PRO A 254 4.31 19.87 15.06
CA PRO A 254 5.71 19.79 14.65
C PRO A 254 5.94 18.76 13.53
N ILE A 255 6.79 19.09 12.55
CA ILE A 255 6.99 18.31 11.33
C ILE A 255 7.45 16.88 11.63
N GLU A 256 8.25 16.68 12.67
CA GLU A 256 8.74 15.37 13.12
C GLU A 256 7.59 14.46 13.58
N THR A 257 6.59 15.03 14.27
CA THR A 257 5.39 14.34 14.73
C THR A 257 4.46 14.01 13.55
N ILE A 258 4.36 14.92 12.57
CA ILE A 258 3.61 14.69 11.34
C ILE A 258 4.19 13.50 10.56
N ILE A 259 5.52 13.47 10.38
CA ILE A 259 6.23 12.36 9.73
C ILE A 259 5.98 11.04 10.48
N GLN A 260 5.99 11.06 11.82
CA GLN A 260 5.67 9.88 12.62
C GLN A 260 4.26 9.36 12.34
N ARG A 261 3.24 10.20 12.52
CA ARG A 261 1.83 9.81 12.33
C ARG A 261 1.57 9.28 10.93
N TYR A 262 2.24 9.87 9.94
CA TYR A 262 2.21 9.40 8.56
C TYR A 262 2.77 7.98 8.43
N ASN A 263 3.97 7.74 8.97
CA ASN A 263 4.63 6.43 8.93
C ASN A 263 3.84 5.35 9.69
N GLU A 264 3.12 5.71 10.75
CA GLU A 264 2.22 4.82 11.48
C GLU A 264 0.97 4.45 10.67
N LYS A 265 0.38 5.42 9.97
CA LYS A 265 -0.80 5.19 9.10
C LYS A 265 -0.47 4.33 7.88
N LEU A 266 0.75 4.46 7.35
CA LEU A 266 1.26 3.67 6.24
C LEU A 266 2.05 2.44 6.68
N ASP A 267 2.02 2.12 7.97
CA ASP A 267 2.47 0.84 8.45
C ASP A 267 1.73 -0.26 7.67
N PRO A 268 2.42 -1.15 6.94
CA PRO A 268 1.74 -2.19 6.19
C PRO A 268 1.01 -3.22 7.08
N ALA A 269 1.26 -3.23 8.39
CA ALA A 269 0.47 -3.97 9.38
C ALA A 269 -0.92 -3.35 9.63
N ASN A 270 -1.13 -2.07 9.28
CA ASN A 270 -2.36 -1.32 9.55
C ASN A 270 -3.04 -0.81 8.27
N TYR A 271 -2.27 -0.49 7.24
CA TYR A 271 -2.76 0.14 6.02
C TYR A 271 -3.55 -0.85 5.16
N MET A 272 -4.74 -0.43 4.70
CA MET A 272 -5.69 -1.23 3.91
C MET A 272 -6.05 -2.62 4.46
N ARG A 273 -5.81 -2.85 5.75
CA ARG A 273 -6.13 -4.10 6.44
C ARG A 273 -7.60 -4.20 6.83
N ILE A 274 -8.15 -5.40 6.70
CA ILE A 274 -9.48 -5.73 7.23
C ILE A 274 -9.55 -5.45 8.73
N ARG A 275 -10.47 -4.57 9.12
CA ARG A 275 -10.80 -4.30 10.54
C ARG A 275 -11.97 -5.12 11.07
N LYS A 276 -12.80 -5.67 10.18
CA LYS A 276 -14.02 -6.43 10.50
C LYS A 276 -14.23 -7.56 9.49
N LYS A 277 -14.58 -8.75 9.95
CA LYS A 277 -14.85 -9.91 9.07
C LYS A 277 -15.93 -9.58 8.02
N PRO A 278 -15.85 -10.16 6.80
CA PRO A 278 -16.90 -10.06 5.79
C PRO A 278 -18.26 -10.60 6.25
N SER A 279 -19.35 -9.99 5.79
CA SER A 279 -20.71 -10.56 5.88
C SER A 279 -20.99 -11.53 4.73
N GLU A 280 -21.99 -12.38 4.87
CA GLU A 280 -22.41 -13.33 3.83
C GLU A 280 -22.82 -12.62 2.53
N GLU A 281 -23.55 -11.51 2.62
CA GLU A 281 -23.92 -10.70 1.46
C GLU A 281 -22.71 -10.12 0.71
N GLU A 282 -21.65 -9.71 1.44
CA GLU A 282 -20.42 -9.23 0.83
C GLU A 282 -19.68 -10.36 0.09
N VAL A 283 -19.71 -11.58 0.63
CA VAL A 283 -19.11 -12.76 -0.02
C VAL A 283 -19.83 -13.11 -1.32
N ILE A 284 -21.16 -13.20 -1.30
CA ILE A 284 -21.96 -13.52 -2.51
C ILE A 284 -21.68 -12.51 -3.63
N LYS A 285 -21.71 -11.20 -3.30
CA LYS A 285 -21.41 -10.13 -4.27
C LYS A 285 -20.00 -10.26 -4.84
N ALA A 286 -19.01 -10.61 -4.02
CA ALA A 286 -17.64 -10.79 -4.47
C ALA A 286 -17.46 -12.04 -5.34
N GLU A 287 -18.15 -13.14 -5.05
CA GLU A 287 -18.13 -14.34 -5.90
C GLU A 287 -18.70 -14.06 -7.29
N GLU A 288 -19.85 -13.37 -7.37
CA GLU A 288 -20.40 -12.91 -8.64
C GLU A 288 -19.41 -12.02 -9.41
N LEU A 289 -18.71 -11.14 -8.70
CA LEU A 289 -17.73 -10.23 -9.30
C LEU A 289 -16.50 -10.96 -9.82
N VAL A 290 -15.94 -11.87 -9.03
CA VAL A 290 -14.81 -12.73 -9.38
C VAL A 290 -15.15 -13.57 -10.61
N GLY A 291 -16.38 -14.10 -10.67
CA GLY A 291 -16.91 -14.84 -11.82
C GLY A 291 -17.02 -13.97 -13.08
N LYS A 292 -17.64 -12.79 -13.00
CA LYS A 292 -17.72 -11.83 -14.13
C LYS A 292 -16.34 -11.40 -14.63
N LEU A 293 -15.40 -11.26 -13.71
CA LEU A 293 -14.03 -10.92 -14.01
C LEU A 293 -13.24 -12.05 -14.64
N GLY A 294 -13.58 -13.30 -14.33
CA GLY A 294 -12.78 -14.46 -14.68
C GLY A 294 -11.39 -14.44 -14.03
N ILE A 295 -11.30 -13.95 -12.78
CA ILE A 295 -10.03 -13.92 -12.01
C ILE A 295 -9.91 -15.10 -11.03
N THR A 296 -10.88 -16.01 -11.02
CA THR A 296 -10.92 -17.16 -10.10
C THR A 296 -9.62 -17.97 -10.10
N ASP A 297 -9.07 -18.24 -11.28
CA ASP A 297 -7.83 -18.98 -11.41
C ASP A 297 -6.60 -18.18 -10.99
N SER A 298 -6.64 -16.85 -11.15
CA SER A 298 -5.57 -15.95 -10.73
C SER A 298 -5.40 -15.90 -9.20
N LEU A 299 -6.48 -16.17 -8.45
CA LEU A 299 -6.47 -16.19 -6.99
C LEU A 299 -5.68 -17.37 -6.41
N LYS A 300 -5.55 -18.48 -7.15
CA LYS A 300 -4.77 -19.65 -6.70
C LYS A 300 -3.28 -19.34 -6.82
N ARG A 301 -2.57 -19.39 -5.69
CA ARG A 301 -1.16 -19.00 -5.60
C ARG A 301 -0.26 -20.17 -5.23
N ARG A 302 0.95 -20.18 -5.79
CA ARG A 302 2.03 -21.09 -5.45
C ARG A 302 3.34 -20.34 -5.21
N TYR A 303 4.26 -20.97 -4.50
CA TYR A 303 5.63 -20.46 -4.40
C TYR A 303 6.27 -20.44 -5.78
N ALA A 304 7.03 -19.38 -6.05
CA ALA A 304 7.83 -19.26 -7.25
C ALA A 304 9.09 -20.11 -7.15
N LYS A 305 9.55 -20.56 -8.31
CA LYS A 305 10.82 -21.23 -8.52
C LYS A 305 11.77 -20.29 -9.26
N LEU A 306 13.07 -20.54 -9.16
CA LEU A 306 14.08 -19.79 -9.92
C LEU A 306 13.81 -19.86 -11.43
N GLU A 307 13.31 -20.99 -11.94
CA GLU A 307 12.94 -21.16 -13.36
C GLU A 307 11.75 -20.29 -13.81
N ASP A 308 10.90 -19.86 -12.89
CA ASP A 308 9.77 -18.99 -13.21
C ASP A 308 10.22 -17.53 -13.43
N ILE A 309 11.37 -17.13 -12.88
CA ILE A 309 11.80 -15.73 -12.83
C ILE A 309 12.34 -15.28 -14.21
N PRO A 310 11.78 -14.21 -14.81
CA PRO A 310 12.15 -13.78 -16.15
C PRO A 310 13.45 -13.00 -16.22
N THR A 311 13.84 -12.30 -15.14
CA THR A 311 15.01 -11.41 -15.14
C THR A 311 15.83 -11.53 -13.87
N PHE A 312 17.16 -11.47 -14.01
CA PHE A 312 18.12 -11.59 -12.91
C PHE A 312 19.10 -10.43 -12.94
N MET A 313 19.40 -9.85 -11.77
CA MET A 313 20.53 -8.94 -11.60
C MET A 313 21.84 -9.72 -11.54
N TRP A 314 21.80 -10.90 -10.94
CA TRP A 314 22.89 -11.86 -10.89
C TRP A 314 22.33 -13.27 -10.67
N ARG A 315 23.01 -14.28 -11.22
CA ARG A 315 22.67 -15.69 -11.02
C ARG A 315 23.95 -16.50 -10.86
N SER A 316 23.96 -17.40 -9.89
CA SER A 316 25.10 -18.28 -9.66
C SER A 316 25.31 -19.19 -10.86
N ARG A 317 26.56 -19.37 -11.29
CA ARG A 317 26.91 -20.32 -12.36
C ARG A 317 26.96 -21.77 -11.86
N TYR A 318 26.94 -21.98 -10.53
CA TYR A 318 27.03 -23.32 -9.93
C TYR A 318 25.72 -24.11 -10.00
N SER A 319 24.56 -23.44 -10.17
CA SER A 319 23.25 -24.12 -10.18
C SER A 319 22.89 -24.82 -11.50
N ASP A 320 23.62 -24.55 -12.59
CA ASP A 320 23.29 -25.06 -13.94
C ASP A 320 24.08 -26.32 -14.36
N ASN A 321 24.91 -26.90 -13.47
CA ASN A 321 25.68 -28.09 -13.83
C ASN A 321 24.89 -29.38 -13.57
N GLY A 322 24.19 -29.86 -14.60
CA GLY A 322 23.63 -31.21 -14.75
C GLY A 322 24.69 -32.32 -14.80
N ASN A 323 25.69 -32.29 -13.91
CA ASN A 323 26.67 -33.36 -13.76
C ASN A 323 26.16 -34.38 -12.74
N VAL A 324 26.06 -35.64 -13.17
CA VAL A 324 25.53 -36.81 -12.44
C VAL A 324 26.21 -37.04 -11.08
N PHE A 325 27.40 -36.46 -10.85
CA PHE A 325 28.21 -36.67 -9.66
C PHE A 325 28.21 -35.52 -8.63
N SER A 326 27.45 -34.43 -8.85
CA SER A 326 27.37 -33.32 -7.89
C SER A 326 26.64 -33.67 -6.58
N LYS A 327 25.93 -34.81 -6.53
CA LYS A 327 25.27 -35.35 -5.33
C LYS A 327 26.17 -36.20 -4.43
N ILE A 328 27.44 -36.38 -4.76
CA ILE A 328 28.38 -37.07 -3.89
C ILE A 328 28.82 -36.10 -2.79
N ILE A 329 28.33 -36.31 -1.56
CA ILE A 329 28.86 -35.66 -0.37
C ILE A 329 30.27 -36.20 -0.15
N THR A 330 31.28 -35.49 -0.65
CA THR A 330 32.66 -35.73 -0.22
C THR A 330 32.80 -35.27 1.22
N GLN A 331 33.40 -36.11 2.09
CA GLN A 331 33.72 -35.75 3.47
C GLN A 331 34.45 -34.41 3.50
N SER A 332 33.76 -33.36 3.94
CA SER A 332 34.36 -32.08 4.26
C SER A 332 35.32 -32.32 5.43
N ARG A 333 36.62 -32.24 5.17
CA ARG A 333 37.62 -32.05 6.23
C ARG A 333 37.16 -30.84 7.06
N PRO A 334 37.19 -30.91 8.40
CA PRO A 334 36.97 -29.72 9.22
C PRO A 334 38.04 -28.71 8.81
N PHE A 335 37.61 -27.60 8.20
CA PHE A 335 38.51 -26.50 7.90
C PHE A 335 38.65 -25.71 9.20
N GLU A 336 39.72 -25.99 9.96
CA GLU A 336 40.21 -25.03 10.95
C GLU A 336 40.59 -23.76 10.18
N ILE A 337 39.81 -22.69 10.34
CA ILE A 337 40.16 -21.37 9.81
C ILE A 337 41.33 -20.86 10.65
N PRO A 338 42.54 -20.65 10.08
CA PRO A 338 43.55 -19.86 10.74
C PRO A 338 42.96 -18.47 10.98
N ARG A 339 43.06 -17.94 12.20
CA ARG A 339 42.59 -16.60 12.60
C ARG A 339 43.26 -15.48 11.78
N LEU A 340 42.88 -15.32 10.51
CA LEU A 340 43.13 -14.13 9.71
C LEU A 340 41.82 -13.37 9.66
N ARG A 341 41.73 -12.27 10.42
CA ARG A 341 40.62 -11.32 10.33
C ARG A 341 40.69 -10.67 8.94
N VAL A 342 39.97 -11.21 7.97
CA VAL A 342 39.74 -10.51 6.70
C VAL A 342 38.95 -9.24 7.02
N PRO A 343 39.47 -8.04 6.74
CA PRO A 343 38.75 -6.80 7.06
C PRO A 343 37.46 -6.72 6.25
N ILE A 344 36.34 -6.47 6.93
CA ILE A 344 35.04 -6.25 6.28
C ILE A 344 35.09 -4.91 5.57
N LYS A 345 34.82 -4.91 4.27
CA LYS A 345 34.75 -3.69 3.46
C LYS A 345 33.32 -3.20 3.37
N THR A 346 33.01 -2.06 3.96
CA THR A 346 31.68 -1.44 3.86
C THR A 346 31.50 -0.70 2.53
N MET A 347 30.35 -0.88 1.87
CA MET A 347 29.94 -0.12 0.69
C MET A 347 28.42 -0.16 0.50
N THR A 348 27.91 0.73 -0.34
CA THR A 348 26.48 0.81 -0.63
C THR A 348 26.07 -0.20 -1.70
N TRP A 349 24.78 -0.55 -1.76
CA TRP A 349 24.27 -1.51 -2.75
C TRP A 349 24.55 -1.07 -4.18
N LYS A 350 24.35 0.22 -4.50
CA LYS A 350 24.66 0.78 -5.82
C LYS A 350 26.12 0.55 -6.20
N LYS A 351 27.05 0.86 -5.29
CA LYS A 351 28.48 0.64 -5.52
C LYS A 351 28.81 -0.85 -5.66
N PHE A 352 28.22 -1.71 -4.85
CA PHE A 352 28.40 -3.16 -4.95
C PHE A 352 27.92 -3.69 -6.31
N LYS A 353 26.72 -3.30 -6.73
CA LYS A 353 26.09 -3.67 -8.00
C LYS A 353 26.92 -3.23 -9.20
N GLU A 354 27.51 -2.04 -9.17
CA GLU A 354 28.29 -1.49 -10.28
C GLU A 354 29.72 -2.05 -10.34
N THR A 355 30.35 -2.34 -9.19
CA THR A 355 31.81 -2.60 -9.13
C THR A 355 32.20 -4.03 -8.77
N VAL A 356 31.37 -4.74 -8.01
CA VAL A 356 31.67 -6.09 -7.49
C VAL A 356 30.79 -7.15 -8.14
N LEU A 357 29.47 -6.91 -8.19
CA LEU A 357 28.49 -7.86 -8.69
C LEU A 357 28.79 -8.39 -10.11
N PRO A 358 29.25 -7.58 -11.09
CA PRO A 358 29.54 -8.07 -12.43
C PRO A 358 30.71 -9.06 -12.50
N LYS A 359 31.57 -9.07 -11.48
CA LYS A 359 32.76 -9.93 -11.37
C LYS A 359 32.56 -11.10 -10.41
N ALA A 360 31.46 -11.13 -9.67
CA ALA A 360 31.21 -12.14 -8.65
C ALA A 360 30.91 -13.50 -9.27
N THR A 361 31.66 -14.53 -8.85
CA THR A 361 31.45 -15.92 -9.26
C THR A 361 30.72 -16.73 -8.20
N ASN A 362 30.87 -16.38 -6.92
CA ASN A 362 30.10 -16.92 -5.81
C ASN A 362 29.73 -15.81 -4.82
N ILE A 363 28.53 -15.87 -4.28
CA ILE A 363 28.03 -14.94 -3.26
C ILE A 363 27.36 -15.79 -2.19
N GLU A 364 27.73 -15.55 -0.93
CA GLU A 364 27.02 -16.08 0.22
C GLU A 364 26.55 -14.91 1.10
N ALA A 365 25.33 -14.99 1.60
CA ALA A 365 24.73 -13.99 2.47
C ALA A 365 24.66 -14.51 3.90
N LYS A 366 25.04 -13.67 4.87
CA LYS A 366 24.90 -14.00 6.29
C LYS A 366 23.45 -13.81 6.72
N VAL A 367 22.85 -14.83 7.31
CA VAL A 367 21.46 -14.81 7.77
C VAL A 367 21.41 -14.32 9.21
N GLU A 368 20.99 -13.08 9.45
CA GLU A 368 21.01 -12.47 10.80
C GLU A 368 19.63 -12.05 11.31
N ASN A 369 18.67 -11.74 10.42
CA ASN A 369 17.36 -11.21 10.81
C ASN A 369 16.16 -11.89 10.09
N THR A 370 15.21 -12.47 10.86
CA THR A 370 14.02 -13.17 10.34
C THR A 370 13.08 -12.24 9.60
N SER A 371 13.04 -10.95 9.98
CA SER A 371 12.17 -9.96 9.33
C SER A 371 12.58 -9.68 7.88
N ARG A 372 13.81 -10.06 7.50
CA ARG A 372 14.30 -9.96 6.12
C ARG A 372 13.95 -11.19 5.28
N LEU A 373 13.49 -12.27 5.89
CA LEU A 373 13.05 -13.46 5.15
C LEU A 373 11.88 -13.11 4.25
N MET A 374 11.96 -13.52 2.99
CA MET A 374 10.98 -13.21 1.97
C MET A 374 10.76 -14.38 1.03
N GLY A 375 9.55 -14.45 0.47
CA GLY A 375 9.17 -15.43 -0.54
C GLY A 375 8.54 -14.76 -1.76
N LEU A 376 8.91 -15.23 -2.95
CA LEU A 376 8.22 -14.90 -4.19
C LEU A 376 7.08 -15.90 -4.44
N VAL A 377 5.96 -15.36 -4.91
CA VAL A 377 4.71 -16.10 -5.11
C VAL A 377 4.19 -15.80 -6.51
N THR A 378 3.72 -16.82 -7.22
CA THR A 378 3.15 -16.67 -8.57
C THR A 378 1.82 -17.42 -8.67
N GLU A 379 1.13 -17.28 -9.79
CA GLU A 379 -0.10 -17.99 -10.11
C GLU A 379 0.12 -19.50 -10.20
N SER A 380 -0.82 -20.27 -9.64
CA SER A 380 -0.80 -21.73 -9.80
C SER A 380 -1.22 -22.16 -11.21
N ILE A 381 -2.01 -21.33 -11.90
CA ILE A 381 -2.53 -21.61 -13.25
C ILE A 381 -1.97 -20.55 -14.20
N SER A 382 -1.05 -20.97 -15.06
CA SER A 382 -0.38 -20.11 -16.05
C SER A 382 -1.36 -19.40 -16.96
N ASN A 383 -1.01 -18.18 -17.40
CA ASN A 383 -1.83 -17.34 -18.28
C ASN A 383 -3.20 -16.96 -17.70
N SER A 384 -3.35 -16.98 -16.37
CA SER A 384 -4.53 -16.43 -15.68
C SER A 384 -4.57 -14.90 -15.81
N LYS A 385 -5.74 -14.30 -15.59
CA LYS A 385 -5.91 -12.85 -15.74
C LYS A 385 -5.06 -12.07 -14.72
N PRO A 386 -4.54 -10.88 -15.06
CA PRO A 386 -3.65 -10.12 -14.19
C PRO A 386 -4.37 -9.58 -12.95
N LEU A 387 -3.77 -9.80 -11.78
CA LEU A 387 -4.24 -9.27 -10.49
C LEU A 387 -3.58 -7.96 -10.08
N PHE A 388 -2.33 -7.75 -10.49
CA PHE A 388 -1.48 -6.71 -9.91
C PHE A 388 -1.40 -5.45 -10.77
N GLN A 389 -0.95 -4.35 -10.16
CA GLN A 389 -0.72 -3.07 -10.82
C GLN A 389 0.38 -3.13 -11.90
N TRP A 390 1.20 -4.18 -11.88
CA TRP A 390 2.21 -4.50 -12.89
C TRP A 390 1.76 -5.65 -13.81
N ASN A 391 2.51 -5.91 -14.88
CA ASN A 391 2.07 -6.76 -16.00
C ASN A 391 2.51 -8.23 -15.89
N ASN A 392 3.06 -8.64 -14.76
CA ASN A 392 3.38 -10.03 -14.45
C ASN A 392 2.55 -10.53 -13.26
N ALA A 393 2.51 -11.85 -13.10
CA ALA A 393 1.66 -12.50 -12.12
C ALA A 393 2.37 -12.80 -10.79
N PHE A 394 3.55 -12.20 -10.54
CA PHE A 394 4.30 -12.39 -9.31
C PHE A 394 3.92 -11.38 -8.24
N SER A 395 3.92 -11.84 -7.01
CA SER A 395 3.83 -11.05 -5.78
C SER A 395 4.95 -11.48 -4.83
N TRP A 396 5.13 -10.75 -3.75
CA TRP A 396 6.09 -11.11 -2.70
C TRP A 396 5.51 -10.83 -1.33
N TYR A 397 6.15 -11.42 -0.32
CA TYR A 397 5.88 -11.11 1.08
C TYR A 397 7.16 -11.22 1.89
N TYR A 398 7.18 -10.58 3.06
CA TYR A 398 8.17 -10.83 4.09
C TYR A 398 7.57 -11.70 5.20
N HIS A 399 8.39 -12.51 5.86
CA HIS A 399 7.96 -13.36 6.98
C HIS A 399 7.27 -12.53 8.08
N GLY A 400 7.79 -11.33 8.35
CA GLY A 400 7.22 -10.36 9.30
C GLY A 400 6.03 -9.54 8.79
N GLY A 401 5.53 -9.74 7.56
CA GLY A 401 4.40 -9.00 6.98
C GLY A 401 4.71 -8.34 5.63
N VAL A 402 3.93 -7.33 5.23
CA VAL A 402 4.27 -6.50 4.05
C VAL A 402 5.35 -5.53 4.47
N ASP A 403 6.44 -5.50 3.70
CA ASP A 403 7.70 -4.82 3.99
C ASP A 403 8.24 -5.13 5.39
N GLY A 404 9.22 -6.03 5.46
CA GLY A 404 10.00 -6.28 6.67
C GLY A 404 10.45 -4.97 7.30
N LYS A 405 9.69 -4.50 8.30
CA LYS A 405 9.95 -3.27 9.02
C LYS A 405 11.22 -3.49 9.82
N ILE A 406 12.30 -2.83 9.41
CA ILE A 406 13.28 -2.33 10.36
C ILE A 406 12.69 -1.06 10.95
N LYS A 407 12.36 -1.10 12.26
CA LYS A 407 12.29 0.14 13.02
C LYS A 407 13.65 0.81 12.89
N LYS A 408 13.72 2.11 12.55
CA LYS A 408 14.91 2.93 12.89
C LYS A 408 15.21 2.61 14.36
N GLY A 409 16.36 1.98 14.59
CA GLY A 409 16.72 1.32 15.86
C GLY A 409 17.56 0.06 15.70
N SER A 410 17.52 -0.62 14.54
CA SER A 410 18.55 -1.64 14.24
C SER A 410 19.81 -0.96 13.73
N GLN A 411 20.61 -0.45 14.67
CA GLN A 411 21.97 -0.01 14.40
C GLN A 411 22.94 -1.10 14.87
N SER A 412 23.59 -1.70 13.89
CA SER A 412 24.98 -2.12 13.99
C SER A 412 25.78 -1.05 14.74
N VAL A 413 26.24 -1.39 15.94
CA VAL A 413 27.19 -0.67 16.82
C VAL A 413 27.72 0.64 16.23
N LYS A 414 27.12 1.77 16.62
CA LYS A 414 27.80 3.08 16.61
C LYS A 414 27.94 3.55 18.05
N ILE A 415 29.19 3.68 18.47
CA ILE A 415 29.59 4.40 19.67
C ILE A 415 29.47 5.90 19.35
N SER A 416 28.38 6.56 19.76
CA SER A 416 28.39 7.97 20.19
C SER A 416 27.00 8.47 20.56
N ASP A 417 26.95 9.13 21.70
CA ASP A 417 25.85 9.85 22.35
C ASP A 417 25.02 10.74 21.41
N ASP A 418 23.78 10.35 21.10
CA ASP A 418 22.58 11.21 21.15
C ASP A 418 21.34 10.37 20.76
N SER A 419 20.51 9.98 21.73
CA SER A 419 19.34 9.10 21.51
C SER A 419 18.05 9.91 21.37
N SER A 420 17.33 9.73 20.25
CA SER A 420 16.00 10.32 20.06
C SER A 420 14.93 9.65 20.95
N GLU A 421 13.95 10.45 21.40
CA GLU A 421 12.95 10.20 22.45
C GLU A 421 12.03 8.97 22.27
N LYS A 422 12.03 8.29 21.11
CA LYS A 422 11.15 7.13 20.83
C LYS A 422 11.74 5.77 21.15
N ASP A 423 13.07 5.67 21.28
CA ASP A 423 13.74 4.41 21.59
C ASP A 423 13.73 4.09 23.11
N ARG A 424 13.11 4.96 23.92
CA ARG A 424 13.11 4.91 25.39
C ARG A 424 11.78 4.46 26.02
N GLU A 425 10.89 3.77 25.31
CA GLU A 425 9.57 3.44 25.90
C GLU A 425 9.66 2.52 27.12
N ILE A 426 10.58 1.54 27.12
CA ILE A 426 10.79 0.68 28.28
C ILE A 426 11.45 1.45 29.44
N GLU A 427 12.41 2.32 29.13
CA GLU A 427 13.01 3.28 30.09
C GLU A 427 11.95 4.18 30.72
N ARG A 428 11.07 4.78 29.90
CA ARG A 428 9.98 5.64 30.33
C ARG A 428 9.04 4.89 31.27
N ARG A 429 8.63 3.67 30.92
CA ARG A 429 7.76 2.85 31.78
C ARG A 429 8.42 2.50 33.10
N ILE A 430 9.70 2.13 33.09
CA ILE A 430 10.48 1.84 34.30
C ILE A 430 10.52 3.07 35.20
N GLN A 431 10.85 4.24 34.64
CA GLN A 431 10.92 5.49 35.40
C GLN A 431 9.56 5.89 35.98
N VAL A 432 8.48 5.78 35.20
CA VAL A 432 7.11 6.06 35.65
C VAL A 432 6.67 5.10 36.75
N ALA A 433 7.05 3.82 36.66
CA ALA A 433 6.77 2.81 37.68
C ALA A 433 7.73 2.88 38.90
N GLY A 434 8.65 3.84 38.93
CA GLY A 434 9.58 4.06 40.06
C GLY A 434 10.83 3.17 40.07
N GLY A 435 11.12 2.46 38.98
CA GLY A 435 12.33 1.66 38.80
C GLY A 435 13.53 2.47 38.30
N LYS A 436 14.71 1.82 38.27
CA LYS A 436 15.94 2.43 37.75
C LYS A 436 16.38 1.79 36.43
N TYR A 437 16.50 2.61 35.39
CA TYR A 437 16.96 2.17 34.06
C TYR A 437 18.48 2.16 33.93
N ASP A 438 19.19 3.18 34.41
CA ASP A 438 20.63 3.34 34.18
C ASP A 438 21.53 2.73 35.29
N ASP A 439 22.85 2.70 35.01
CA ASP A 439 23.92 2.39 35.96
C ASP A 439 23.86 0.94 36.49
N ASN A 440 23.92 -0.01 35.54
CA ASN A 440 23.81 -1.45 35.77
C ASN A 440 25.01 -2.21 35.20
N ASP A 441 25.36 -3.31 35.86
CA ASP A 441 26.16 -4.38 35.23
C ASP A 441 25.26 -5.26 34.36
N ILE A 442 24.04 -5.55 34.84
CA ILE A 442 23.02 -6.35 34.16
C ILE A 442 21.65 -5.74 34.45
N ARG A 443 20.81 -5.55 33.45
CA ARG A 443 19.38 -5.24 33.60
C ARG A 443 18.58 -6.06 32.61
N CYS A 444 17.49 -6.65 33.04
CA CYS A 444 16.52 -7.28 32.16
C CYS A 444 15.16 -6.67 32.43
N SER A 445 14.49 -6.18 31.39
CA SER A 445 13.21 -5.53 31.50
C SER A 445 12.22 -6.11 30.52
N LEU A 446 10.99 -6.34 30.97
CA LEU A 446 9.90 -6.92 30.22
C LEU A 446 8.80 -5.88 30.04
N ARG A 447 8.16 -5.82 28.87
CA ARG A 447 6.97 -5.01 28.62
C ARG A 447 5.98 -5.70 27.69
N TRP A 448 4.70 -5.39 27.85
CA TRP A 448 3.60 -5.87 27.02
C TRP A 448 2.47 -4.82 26.94
N GLU A 449 1.39 -5.13 26.22
CA GLU A 449 0.35 -4.14 25.84
C GLU A 449 -1.08 -4.64 26.13
N ASN A 450 -1.31 -5.17 27.34
CA ASN A 450 -2.64 -5.51 27.88
C ASN A 450 -2.57 -5.72 29.41
N TYR A 451 -3.68 -6.14 30.01
CA TYR A 451 -3.85 -6.34 31.46
C TYR A 451 -3.32 -7.68 32.00
N THR A 452 -2.74 -8.53 31.15
CA THR A 452 -2.20 -9.84 31.54
C THR A 452 -1.11 -9.69 32.61
N ASP A 453 -1.03 -10.66 33.52
CA ASP A 453 0.03 -10.75 34.54
C ASP A 453 1.24 -11.52 33.97
N LEU A 454 2.20 -10.80 33.37
CA LEU A 454 3.45 -11.41 32.93
C LEU A 454 4.56 -11.15 33.96
N ASP A 455 5.11 -12.23 34.49
CA ASP A 455 6.24 -12.20 35.41
C ASP A 455 7.57 -12.27 34.67
N LEU A 456 8.55 -11.50 35.14
CA LEU A 456 9.96 -11.68 34.78
C LEU A 456 10.70 -12.40 35.91
N GLN A 457 11.40 -13.49 35.60
CA GLN A 457 12.15 -14.27 36.58
C GLN A 457 13.62 -14.37 36.17
N CYS A 458 14.52 -14.49 37.16
CA CYS A 458 15.94 -14.69 36.90
C CYS A 458 16.57 -15.73 37.84
N LEU A 459 17.12 -16.81 37.30
CA LEU A 459 18.00 -17.72 38.01
C LEU A 459 19.44 -17.15 38.03
N THR A 460 19.95 -16.90 39.22
CA THR A 460 21.29 -16.30 39.43
C THR A 460 22.41 -17.35 39.49
N PRO A 461 23.70 -16.96 39.37
CA PRO A 461 24.83 -17.89 39.44
C PRO A 461 24.92 -18.74 40.71
N LYS A 462 24.24 -18.32 41.79
CA LYS A 462 24.17 -19.04 43.07
C LYS A 462 23.02 -20.06 43.13
N GLY A 463 22.34 -20.32 42.02
CA GLY A 463 21.18 -21.22 41.94
C GLY A 463 19.94 -20.70 42.66
N LYS A 464 19.89 -19.38 42.94
CA LYS A 464 18.73 -18.74 43.59
C LYS A 464 17.98 -17.89 42.57
N GLN A 465 16.66 -18.00 42.55
CA GLN A 465 15.78 -17.25 41.66
C GLN A 465 15.34 -15.91 42.26
N ILE A 466 15.32 -14.87 41.42
CA ILE A 466 14.62 -13.60 41.63
C ILE A 466 13.30 -13.68 40.86
N ASP A 467 12.20 -13.40 41.54
CA ASP A 467 10.83 -13.36 41.04
C ASP A 467 9.99 -12.45 41.96
N PHE A 468 8.68 -12.36 41.72
CA PHE A 468 7.76 -11.60 42.57
C PHE A 468 7.86 -11.97 44.07
N SER A 469 7.91 -13.26 44.39
CA SER A 469 7.99 -13.76 45.78
C SER A 469 9.34 -13.49 46.44
N ARG A 470 10.42 -13.49 45.65
CA ARG A 470 11.79 -13.21 46.09
C ARG A 470 12.41 -12.11 45.22
N ASN A 471 11.95 -10.88 45.43
CA ASN A 471 12.39 -9.72 44.65
C ASN A 471 13.86 -9.30 44.83
N LYS A 472 14.67 -10.01 45.64
CA LYS A 472 16.09 -9.71 45.86
C LYS A 472 16.92 -10.95 46.13
N VAL A 473 18.00 -11.13 45.35
CA VAL A 473 19.01 -12.17 45.55
C VAL A 473 20.41 -11.56 45.39
N GLY A 474 21.19 -11.59 46.47
CA GLY A 474 22.50 -10.93 46.49
C GLY A 474 22.37 -9.42 46.25
N LYS A 475 22.93 -8.94 45.15
CA LYS A 475 22.83 -7.55 44.70
C LYS A 475 21.82 -7.33 43.58
N GLY A 476 21.24 -8.41 43.05
CA GLY A 476 20.16 -8.35 42.08
C GLY A 476 18.84 -8.03 42.75
N LYS A 477 18.03 -7.17 42.13
CA LYS A 477 16.72 -6.76 42.64
C LYS A 477 15.72 -6.64 41.48
N MET A 478 14.53 -7.16 41.68
CA MET A 478 13.33 -6.77 40.94
C MET A 478 12.79 -5.49 41.54
N ASP A 479 12.92 -4.37 40.83
CA ASP A 479 12.51 -3.06 41.34
C ASP A 479 11.20 -2.55 40.73
N VAL A 480 10.74 -3.17 39.65
CA VAL A 480 9.41 -2.96 39.08
C VAL A 480 8.80 -4.30 38.72
N ASP A 481 7.53 -4.47 39.06
CA ASP A 481 6.68 -5.56 38.64
C ASP A 481 5.23 -5.03 38.60
N MET A 482 4.54 -5.20 37.49
CA MET A 482 3.23 -4.58 37.21
C MET A 482 2.24 -5.62 36.73
N ASN A 483 0.95 -5.31 36.90
CA ASN A 483 -0.21 -6.12 36.51
C ASN A 483 -0.50 -7.35 37.37
N LEU A 484 -0.03 -7.36 38.62
CA LEU A 484 -0.48 -8.31 39.63
C LEU A 484 -2.02 -8.36 39.72
N MET A 485 -2.68 -7.21 39.55
CA MET A 485 -4.15 -7.09 39.58
C MET A 485 -4.73 -6.61 38.25
N GLY A 486 -3.93 -6.59 37.17
CA GLY A 486 -4.34 -6.10 35.86
C GLY A 486 -4.62 -4.59 35.83
N GLU A 487 -3.81 -3.80 36.51
CA GLU A 487 -4.05 -2.36 36.70
C GLU A 487 -3.66 -1.46 35.51
N SER A 488 -2.92 -1.96 34.51
CA SER A 488 -2.39 -1.16 33.40
C SER A 488 -2.42 -1.89 32.05
N GLU A 489 -2.74 -1.17 30.97
CA GLU A 489 -2.53 -1.66 29.59
C GLU A 489 -1.10 -1.46 29.09
N MET A 490 -0.28 -0.71 29.83
CA MET A 490 1.11 -0.42 29.49
C MET A 490 2.09 -0.87 30.60
N PRO A 491 2.07 -2.15 31.01
CA PRO A 491 2.88 -2.67 32.09
C PRO A 491 4.37 -2.78 31.75
N VAL A 492 5.17 -2.94 32.80
CA VAL A 492 6.60 -3.21 32.75
C VAL A 492 7.04 -4.04 33.96
N ALA A 493 8.04 -4.89 33.80
CA ALA A 493 8.77 -5.52 34.89
C ALA A 493 10.28 -5.30 34.69
N ASN A 494 11.05 -5.20 35.77
CA ASN A 494 12.46 -4.86 35.72
C ASN A 494 13.28 -5.57 36.81
N ILE A 495 14.30 -6.31 36.39
CA ILE A 495 15.31 -6.92 37.26
C ILE A 495 16.68 -6.34 36.94
N ARG A 496 17.43 -5.89 37.94
CA ARG A 496 18.74 -5.26 37.74
C ARG A 496 19.79 -5.62 38.79
N TRP A 497 21.05 -5.51 38.38
CA TRP A 497 22.25 -5.48 39.21
C TRP A 497 22.94 -4.13 39.00
N PRO A 498 23.09 -3.30 40.06
CA PRO A 498 23.85 -2.06 39.97
C PRO A 498 25.28 -2.27 39.47
N LYS A 499 25.86 -1.21 38.91
CA LYS A 499 27.23 -1.22 38.43
C LYS A 499 28.23 -1.71 39.49
N ASN A 500 29.17 -2.56 39.08
CA ASN A 500 30.15 -3.26 39.90
C ASN A 500 29.57 -4.19 40.99
N THR A 501 28.39 -4.77 40.78
CA THR A 501 27.74 -5.67 41.77
C THR A 501 27.29 -7.02 41.23
N ALA A 502 27.22 -7.22 39.91
CA ALA A 502 26.89 -8.53 39.33
C ALA A 502 28.02 -9.53 39.62
N ALA A 503 27.65 -10.78 39.95
CA ALA A 503 28.60 -11.83 40.25
C ALA A 503 28.90 -12.63 38.98
N ASN A 504 30.15 -13.04 38.77
CA ASN A 504 30.47 -13.91 37.64
C ASN A 504 29.70 -15.25 37.70
N GLY A 505 29.29 -15.76 36.55
CA GLY A 505 28.64 -17.06 36.38
C GLY A 505 27.38 -17.01 35.52
N SER A 506 26.57 -18.08 35.53
CA SER A 506 25.40 -18.21 34.66
C SER A 506 24.18 -17.45 35.18
N TYR A 507 23.54 -16.69 34.30
CA TYR A 507 22.26 -16.04 34.50
C TYR A 507 21.26 -16.59 33.50
N CYS A 508 20.04 -16.91 33.93
CA CYS A 508 18.95 -17.33 33.06
C CYS A 508 17.70 -16.51 33.39
N PHE A 509 17.11 -15.85 32.39
CA PHE A 509 15.89 -15.07 32.48
C PHE A 509 14.73 -15.80 31.82
N THR A 510 13.59 -15.79 32.47
CA THR A 510 12.36 -16.47 32.04
C THR A 510 11.20 -15.49 32.13
N VAL A 511 10.33 -15.48 31.13
CA VAL A 511 9.03 -14.79 31.20
C VAL A 511 7.95 -15.84 31.47
N VAL A 512 7.06 -15.56 32.40
CA VAL A 512 5.96 -16.46 32.78
C VAL A 512 4.64 -15.73 32.61
N ASN A 513 3.66 -16.36 31.96
CA ASN A 513 2.28 -15.90 31.93
C ASN A 513 1.55 -16.47 33.15
N TYR A 514 1.45 -15.67 34.21
CA TYR A 514 0.90 -16.11 35.49
C TYR A 514 -0.63 -16.10 35.50
N ASP A 515 -1.25 -15.04 34.98
CA ASP A 515 -2.71 -14.92 34.86
C ASP A 515 -3.06 -14.23 33.54
N ASP A 516 -3.61 -14.99 32.58
CA ASP A 516 -3.99 -14.47 31.27
C ASP A 516 -5.24 -13.59 31.36
N ARG A 517 -5.08 -12.32 30.98
CA ARG A 517 -6.18 -11.35 30.91
C ARG A 517 -6.34 -10.79 29.49
N SER A 518 -5.83 -11.52 28.50
CA SER A 518 -5.87 -11.15 27.09
C SER A 518 -7.26 -11.31 26.44
N ASN A 519 -8.24 -11.89 27.15
CA ASN A 519 -9.56 -12.23 26.62
C ASN A 519 -9.50 -13.10 25.35
N GLY A 520 -8.55 -14.04 25.29
CA GLY A 520 -8.36 -14.98 24.17
C GLY A 520 -7.62 -14.41 22.97
N SER A 521 -7.06 -13.20 23.06
CA SER A 521 -6.20 -12.61 22.02
C SER A 521 -4.72 -12.96 22.17
N GLY A 522 -4.34 -13.55 23.31
CA GLY A 522 -2.96 -13.79 23.73
C GLY A 522 -2.20 -12.50 24.05
N THR A 523 -0.99 -12.66 24.57
CA THR A 523 -0.16 -11.54 25.03
C THR A 523 1.17 -11.53 24.30
N PHE A 524 1.39 -10.53 23.45
CA PHE A 524 2.71 -10.23 22.89
C PHE A 524 3.54 -9.46 23.91
N TYR A 525 4.81 -9.83 24.04
CA TYR A 525 5.71 -9.20 24.98
C TYR A 525 7.11 -8.98 24.40
N LYS A 526 7.85 -8.06 25.02
CA LYS A 526 9.22 -7.69 24.63
C LYS A 526 10.10 -7.65 25.86
N VAL A 527 11.30 -8.22 25.74
CA VAL A 527 12.32 -8.20 26.77
C VAL A 527 13.55 -7.49 26.26
N GLU A 528 14.17 -6.69 27.11
CA GLU A 528 15.41 -5.98 26.88
C GLU A 528 16.42 -6.36 27.96
N LEU A 529 17.53 -6.97 27.55
CA LEU A 529 18.64 -7.32 28.42
C LEU A 529 19.82 -6.38 28.13
N GLU A 530 20.24 -5.60 29.12
CA GLU A 530 21.48 -4.87 29.17
C GLU A 530 22.53 -5.68 29.93
N VAL A 531 23.73 -5.84 29.39
CA VAL A 531 24.90 -6.37 30.09
C VAL A 531 26.12 -5.51 29.78
N GLU A 532 26.68 -4.84 30.79
CA GLU A 532 27.84 -3.94 30.66
C GLU A 532 27.68 -2.92 29.51
N GLY A 533 26.47 -2.37 29.37
CA GLY A 533 26.09 -1.41 28.32
C GLY A 533 25.72 -2.01 26.96
N TYR A 534 25.82 -3.33 26.76
CA TYR A 534 25.33 -4.00 25.57
C TYR A 534 23.86 -4.40 25.72
N ILE A 535 23.02 -3.99 24.79
CA ILE A 535 21.57 -4.25 24.83
C ILE A 535 21.20 -5.37 23.85
N TYR A 536 20.39 -6.31 24.31
CA TYR A 536 19.83 -7.44 23.59
C TYR A 536 18.31 -7.41 23.72
N HIS A 537 17.59 -7.90 22.70
CA HIS A 537 16.14 -7.92 22.69
C HIS A 537 15.56 -9.30 22.41
N TYR A 538 14.44 -9.62 23.05
CA TYR A 538 13.63 -10.80 22.82
C TYR A 538 12.17 -10.41 22.60
N HIS A 539 11.49 -11.03 21.64
CA HIS A 539 10.04 -10.86 21.46
C HIS A 539 9.37 -12.22 21.56
N GLY A 540 8.29 -12.32 22.34
CA GLY A 540 7.53 -13.55 22.50
C GLY A 540 6.02 -13.32 22.47
N TYR A 541 5.27 -14.42 22.52
CA TYR A 541 3.82 -14.42 22.51
C TYR A 541 3.28 -15.60 23.31
N PHE A 542 2.38 -15.32 24.26
CA PHE A 542 1.67 -16.35 25.00
C PHE A 542 0.19 -16.40 24.59
N PRO A 543 -0.30 -17.52 24.03
CA PRO A 543 -1.71 -17.69 23.67
C PRO A 543 -2.65 -17.95 24.87
N PHE A 544 -2.14 -18.45 26.00
CA PHE A 544 -2.91 -18.83 27.20
C PHE A 544 -2.03 -18.78 28.47
N ASP A 545 -2.65 -18.94 29.63
CA ASP A 545 -2.06 -18.94 30.98
C ASP A 545 -1.12 -20.14 31.26
N ASP A 546 -0.37 -20.08 32.36
CA ASP A 546 0.57 -21.11 32.83
C ASP A 546 1.71 -21.47 31.85
N MET A 547 1.98 -20.59 30.88
CA MET A 547 3.11 -20.72 29.97
C MET A 547 4.35 -20.00 30.49
N HIS A 548 5.53 -20.56 30.24
CA HIS A 548 6.80 -19.90 30.52
C HIS A 548 7.77 -20.09 29.37
N GLU A 549 8.64 -19.11 29.18
CA GLU A 549 9.62 -19.09 28.11
C GLU A 549 10.94 -18.52 28.64
N HIS A 550 12.01 -19.29 28.48
CA HIS A 550 13.36 -18.81 28.75
C HIS A 550 13.76 -17.84 27.63
N VAL A 551 14.10 -16.61 27.98
CA VAL A 551 14.32 -15.52 27.02
C VAL A 551 15.79 -15.16 26.84
N PHE A 552 16.60 -15.34 27.89
CA PHE A 552 18.04 -15.14 27.85
C PHE A 552 18.74 -16.08 28.82
N GLU A 553 19.80 -16.74 28.39
CA GLU A 553 20.74 -17.39 29.29
C GLU A 553 22.16 -17.07 28.85
N PHE A 554 23.07 -16.80 29.79
CA PHE A 554 24.46 -16.42 29.49
C PHE A 554 25.37 -16.58 30.69
N ASN A 555 26.66 -16.80 30.42
CA ASN A 555 27.71 -16.68 31.43
C ASN A 555 28.23 -15.24 31.46
N TYR A 556 28.09 -14.59 32.61
CA TYR A 556 28.64 -13.26 32.87
C TYR A 556 30.05 -13.36 33.42
N GLU A 557 30.99 -12.67 32.76
CA GLU A 557 32.34 -12.42 33.26
C GLU A 557 32.66 -10.93 33.08
N LYS A 558 32.96 -10.24 34.19
CA LYS A 558 33.23 -8.80 34.16
C LYS A 558 34.30 -8.42 33.12
N GLY A 559 33.98 -7.46 32.26
CA GLY A 559 34.88 -6.95 31.22
C GLY A 559 35.07 -7.87 30.01
N ARG A 560 34.26 -8.93 29.86
CA ARG A 560 34.23 -9.78 28.68
C ARG A 560 32.87 -9.72 27.98
N PRO A 561 32.82 -9.79 26.64
CA PRO A 561 31.56 -9.93 25.92
C PRO A 561 30.90 -11.26 26.31
N ILE A 562 29.60 -11.23 26.54
CA ILE A 562 28.84 -12.44 26.87
C ILE A 562 28.62 -13.31 25.64
N ASN A 563 28.61 -14.62 25.85
CA ASN A 563 28.02 -15.56 24.91
C ASN A 563 26.67 -15.98 25.48
N LEU A 564 25.59 -15.74 24.74
CA LEU A 564 24.28 -16.28 25.08
C LEU A 564 24.34 -17.81 24.97
N ILE A 565 24.09 -18.49 26.09
CA ILE A 565 23.98 -19.93 26.22
C ILE A 565 22.50 -20.21 25.99
N GLY A 566 22.16 -20.92 24.92
CA GLY A 566 20.89 -20.75 24.25
C GLY A 566 19.65 -20.84 25.15
N VAL A 567 18.73 -19.88 24.96
CA VAL A 567 17.36 -20.21 24.54
C VAL A 567 17.00 -19.32 23.35
N TYR A 568 17.24 -19.86 22.15
CA TYR A 568 16.51 -19.50 20.95
C TYR A 568 15.36 -20.51 20.86
N HIS A 569 14.12 -20.14 21.22
CA HIS A 569 13.03 -20.74 20.49
C HIS A 569 13.03 -20.14 19.08
N ASN A 570 13.82 -20.80 18.22
CA ASN A 570 13.74 -20.76 16.78
C ASN A 570 12.32 -21.13 16.36
N LEU A 571 11.44 -20.14 16.25
CA LEU A 571 10.18 -20.28 15.52
C LEU A 571 10.25 -19.60 14.14
N GLY A 572 11.29 -18.80 13.85
CA GLY A 572 11.38 -18.07 12.58
C GLY A 572 12.32 -18.67 11.52
N TYR A 573 13.39 -19.38 11.88
CA TYR A 573 14.39 -19.86 10.90
C TYR A 573 14.37 -21.36 10.65
N SER A 574 14.01 -22.17 11.64
CA SER A 574 13.72 -23.61 11.47
C SER A 574 12.60 -23.81 10.43
N ASP A 575 11.59 -22.95 10.49
CA ASP A 575 10.51 -22.85 9.51
C ASP A 575 11.01 -22.41 8.13
N TRP A 576 12.18 -21.78 8.01
CA TRP A 576 12.75 -21.36 6.72
C TRP A 576 13.89 -22.26 6.22
N ASN A 577 14.21 -23.31 6.97
CA ASN A 577 15.35 -24.19 6.73
C ASN A 577 16.71 -23.46 6.77
N LEU A 578 16.83 -22.46 7.66
CA LEU A 578 18.02 -21.62 7.81
C LEU A 578 18.56 -21.65 9.25
N GLU A 579 19.83 -21.30 9.40
CA GLU A 579 20.50 -21.15 10.69
C GLU A 579 21.04 -19.72 10.83
N ILE A 580 20.82 -19.12 12.00
CA ILE A 580 21.23 -17.74 12.29
C ILE A 580 22.76 -17.66 12.35
N GLY A 581 23.29 -16.55 11.85
CA GLY A 581 24.71 -16.22 11.89
C GLY A 581 25.53 -16.91 10.81
N ASN A 582 24.95 -17.89 10.11
CA ASN A 582 25.63 -18.65 9.08
C ASN A 582 25.50 -17.97 7.71
N PHE A 583 26.54 -18.17 6.90
CA PHE A 583 26.52 -17.82 5.48
C PHE A 583 25.78 -18.88 4.69
N LYS A 584 24.93 -18.44 3.76
CA LYS A 584 24.21 -19.29 2.83
C LYS A 584 24.42 -18.81 1.41
N THR A 585 24.65 -19.76 0.51
CA THR A 585 24.82 -19.49 -0.92
C THR A 585 23.62 -18.72 -1.45
N VAL A 586 23.91 -17.64 -2.17
CA VAL A 586 22.93 -16.90 -2.96
C VAL A 586 22.86 -17.57 -4.33
N ASN A 587 21.70 -18.10 -4.69
CA ASN A 587 21.47 -18.71 -6.01
C ASN A 587 21.18 -17.63 -7.06
N ALA A 588 20.49 -16.56 -6.66
CA ALA A 588 20.17 -15.45 -7.55
C ALA A 588 19.91 -14.15 -6.80
N ILE A 589 20.10 -13.02 -7.48
CA ILE A 589 19.70 -11.69 -7.01
C ILE A 589 18.75 -11.08 -8.03
N VAL A 590 17.60 -10.61 -7.57
CA VAL A 590 16.51 -10.08 -8.40
C VAL A 590 15.94 -8.79 -7.81
N LYS A 591 15.35 -7.95 -8.65
CA LYS A 591 14.48 -6.85 -8.18
C LYS A 591 13.11 -7.42 -7.76
N SER A 592 12.30 -6.64 -7.05
CA SER A 592 10.89 -6.98 -6.84
C SER A 592 10.08 -7.03 -8.15
N PRO A 593 9.04 -7.89 -8.22
CA PRO A 593 8.20 -8.08 -9.40
C PRO A 593 7.65 -6.82 -10.08
N ASN A 594 7.37 -5.76 -9.32
CA ASN A 594 6.87 -4.49 -9.83
C ASN A 594 7.88 -3.72 -10.71
N LEU A 595 9.11 -4.21 -10.83
CA LEU A 595 10.23 -3.60 -11.56
C LEU A 595 10.79 -4.48 -12.70
N TRP A 596 10.03 -5.47 -13.18
CA TRP A 596 10.51 -6.42 -14.21
C TRP A 596 10.09 -6.04 -15.64
N ASP A 597 8.93 -5.38 -15.82
CA ASP A 597 8.27 -5.26 -17.13
C ASP A 597 8.57 -3.95 -17.89
N GLY A 598 9.61 -3.21 -17.50
CA GLY A 598 10.00 -1.94 -18.13
C GLY A 598 9.03 -0.76 -17.92
N LYS A 599 7.90 -0.99 -17.25
CA LYS A 599 7.05 0.02 -16.61
C LYS A 599 7.21 -0.12 -15.11
N ASP A 600 8.35 0.33 -14.60
CA ASP A 600 8.70 0.22 -13.19
C ASP A 600 7.66 0.98 -12.35
N ALA A 601 6.88 0.24 -11.55
CA ALA A 601 5.95 0.81 -10.58
C ALA A 601 6.70 1.06 -9.26
N GLU A 602 7.73 1.92 -9.30
CA GLU A 602 8.60 2.21 -8.15
C GLU A 602 7.81 2.73 -6.93
N GLU A 603 6.67 3.38 -7.16
CA GLU A 603 5.75 3.86 -6.13
C GLU A 603 5.14 2.73 -5.26
N SER A 604 5.20 1.49 -5.74
CA SER A 604 4.77 0.29 -5.01
C SER A 604 5.89 -0.34 -4.16
N GLY A 605 7.08 0.27 -4.15
CA GLY A 605 8.26 -0.14 -3.37
C GLY A 605 9.42 -0.60 -4.24
N ASN A 606 10.66 -0.30 -3.82
CA ASN A 606 11.86 -0.72 -4.55
C ASN A 606 12.66 -1.72 -3.71
N HIS A 607 12.51 -3.01 -4.01
CA HIS A 607 13.16 -4.08 -3.26
C HIS A 607 14.18 -4.85 -4.10
N THR A 608 15.21 -5.34 -3.42
CA THR A 608 16.18 -6.31 -3.94
C THR A 608 16.11 -7.58 -3.10
N PHE A 609 16.03 -8.72 -3.78
CA PHE A 609 15.92 -10.04 -3.15
C PHE A 609 17.16 -10.89 -3.46
N PHE A 610 17.76 -11.44 -2.42
CA PHE A 610 18.84 -12.42 -2.47
C PHE A 610 18.23 -13.79 -2.21
N LEU A 611 18.01 -14.57 -3.27
CA LEU A 611 17.38 -15.89 -3.21
C LEU A 611 18.43 -16.90 -2.74
N LEU A 612 18.16 -17.55 -1.61
CA LEU A 612 19.14 -18.36 -0.90
C LEU A 612 18.95 -19.85 -1.17
N ASP A 613 20.06 -20.57 -1.21
CA ASP A 613 20.06 -22.01 -1.38
C ASP A 613 19.43 -22.72 -0.17
N GLY A 614 18.52 -23.65 -0.47
CA GLY A 614 17.80 -24.44 0.54
C GLY A 614 16.90 -23.63 1.48
N CYS A 615 16.55 -22.39 1.13
CA CYS A 615 15.63 -21.55 1.90
C CYS A 615 14.17 -21.81 1.49
N HIS A 616 13.31 -22.21 2.43
CA HIS A 616 11.91 -22.58 2.14
C HIS A 616 10.97 -22.21 3.28
N ASP A 617 9.89 -21.47 3.03
CA ASP A 617 8.89 -21.17 4.07
C ASP A 617 7.96 -22.38 4.36
N LYS A 618 8.27 -23.10 5.44
CA LYS A 618 7.51 -24.24 5.98
C LYS A 618 6.31 -23.83 6.84
N SER A 619 6.12 -22.54 7.13
CA SER A 619 4.95 -22.05 7.89
C SER A 619 3.63 -22.10 7.09
N LYS A 620 3.66 -22.69 5.88
CA LYS A 620 2.54 -22.84 4.93
C LYS A 620 1.99 -21.52 4.37
N GLY A 621 2.69 -20.40 4.57
CA GLY A 621 2.43 -19.13 3.89
C GLY A 621 1.02 -18.55 4.08
N LYS A 622 0.25 -19.00 5.08
CA LYS A 622 -1.09 -18.51 5.37
C LYS A 622 -1.01 -17.00 5.62
N SER A 623 -1.88 -16.19 5.00
CA SER A 623 -1.90 -14.71 5.01
C SER A 623 -0.88 -13.97 4.14
N ARG A 624 -0.17 -14.65 3.22
CA ARG A 624 1.01 -14.06 2.54
C ARG A 624 1.03 -14.19 1.00
N GLY A 625 -0.09 -14.59 0.38
CA GLY A 625 -0.13 -14.81 -1.09
C GLY A 625 0.03 -13.52 -1.90
N PHE A 626 -0.71 -12.47 -1.54
CA PHE A 626 -0.62 -11.12 -2.09
C PHE A 626 -1.33 -10.15 -1.15
N PHE A 627 -1.20 -8.85 -1.40
CA PHE A 627 -1.75 -7.80 -0.54
C PHE A 627 -2.57 -6.80 -1.35
N ASN A 628 -3.55 -6.17 -0.69
CA ASN A 628 -4.48 -5.23 -1.34
C ASN A 628 -3.75 -4.06 -2.01
N GLU A 629 -2.58 -3.68 -1.49
CA GLU A 629 -1.68 -2.65 -2.03
C GLU A 629 -1.13 -2.99 -3.41
N MET A 630 -1.01 -4.28 -3.73
CA MET A 630 -0.44 -4.77 -4.98
C MET A 630 -1.50 -4.89 -6.07
N LEU A 631 -2.76 -5.00 -5.68
CA LEU A 631 -3.89 -5.25 -6.58
C LEU A 631 -4.23 -4.03 -7.43
N ARG A 632 -4.75 -4.28 -8.63
CA ARG A 632 -5.29 -3.23 -9.51
C ARG A 632 -6.47 -2.52 -8.84
N SER A 633 -6.62 -1.23 -9.15
CA SER A 633 -7.62 -0.37 -8.51
C SER A 633 -9.07 -0.79 -8.76
N ASP A 634 -9.32 -1.60 -9.77
CA ASP A 634 -10.63 -2.13 -10.10
C ASP A 634 -11.11 -3.25 -9.16
N PHE A 635 -10.23 -3.78 -8.30
CA PHE A 635 -10.59 -4.74 -7.25
C PHE A 635 -10.93 -4.09 -5.90
N LYS A 636 -10.90 -2.76 -5.80
CA LYS A 636 -11.17 -2.01 -4.55
C LYS A 636 -12.45 -2.44 -3.84
N GLU A 637 -13.51 -2.76 -4.60
CA GLU A 637 -14.81 -3.16 -4.05
C GLU A 637 -14.78 -4.51 -3.32
N ILE A 638 -13.82 -5.37 -3.66
CA ILE A 638 -13.68 -6.73 -3.10
C ILE A 638 -12.38 -6.91 -2.30
N ASN A 639 -11.59 -5.85 -2.06
CA ASN A 639 -10.36 -5.90 -1.27
C ASN A 639 -10.55 -6.61 0.09
N LYS A 640 -11.68 -6.34 0.76
CA LYS A 640 -12.03 -6.98 2.03
C LYS A 640 -12.20 -8.51 1.91
N ILE A 641 -12.71 -8.99 0.78
CA ILE A 641 -12.88 -10.42 0.53
C ILE A 641 -11.56 -11.06 0.10
N LEU A 642 -10.81 -10.39 -0.78
CA LEU A 642 -9.51 -10.87 -1.27
C LEU A 642 -8.48 -11.01 -0.14
N GLU A 643 -8.46 -10.05 0.79
CA GLU A 643 -7.59 -10.16 1.95
C GLU A 643 -8.04 -11.29 2.91
N ALA A 644 -9.34 -11.49 3.13
CA ALA A 644 -9.85 -12.61 3.92
C ALA A 644 -9.54 -13.97 3.26
N TYR A 645 -9.59 -14.03 1.93
CA TYR A 645 -9.23 -15.19 1.13
C TYR A 645 -7.74 -15.53 1.29
N THR A 646 -6.84 -14.56 1.14
CA THR A 646 -5.39 -14.79 1.32
C THR A 646 -5.01 -15.16 2.76
N ALA A 647 -5.75 -14.65 3.75
CA ALA A 647 -5.58 -15.03 5.15
C ALA A 647 -5.93 -16.50 5.44
N SER A 648 -6.91 -17.05 4.72
CA SER A 648 -7.43 -18.40 4.95
C SER A 648 -6.88 -19.45 3.98
N THR A 649 -6.37 -19.03 2.82
CA THR A 649 -5.90 -19.92 1.76
C THR A 649 -4.37 -20.06 1.79
N PRO A 650 -3.82 -21.28 1.96
CA PRO A 650 -2.38 -21.50 1.96
C PRO A 650 -1.78 -21.38 0.54
N ILE A 651 -0.53 -20.93 0.47
CA ILE A 651 0.26 -20.93 -0.76
C ILE A 651 0.72 -22.36 -1.06
N GLN A 652 0.54 -22.81 -2.29
CA GLN A 652 0.88 -24.17 -2.71
C GLN A 652 2.36 -24.31 -3.11
N GLY A 653 2.89 -25.53 -3.11
CA GLY A 653 4.23 -25.82 -3.65
C GLY A 653 5.40 -25.38 -2.76
N ALA A 654 5.24 -25.33 -1.43
CA ALA A 654 6.29 -24.91 -0.50
C ALA A 654 7.57 -25.76 -0.59
N GLU A 655 7.41 -27.08 -0.78
CA GLU A 655 8.53 -28.02 -0.85
C GLU A 655 9.42 -27.80 -2.08
N ASP A 656 8.85 -27.29 -3.18
CA ASP A 656 9.58 -27.03 -4.42
C ASP A 656 10.04 -25.55 -4.54
N ALA A 657 9.78 -24.72 -3.52
CA ALA A 657 10.04 -23.29 -3.56
C ALA A 657 11.55 -23.01 -3.65
N THR A 658 12.02 -22.36 -4.71
CA THR A 658 13.45 -21.98 -4.83
C THR A 658 13.67 -20.48 -4.89
N ALA A 659 12.59 -19.70 -4.89
CA ALA A 659 12.60 -18.24 -4.92
C ALA A 659 12.27 -17.64 -3.54
N CYS A 660 12.94 -18.13 -2.51
CA CYS A 660 12.88 -17.62 -1.14
C CYS A 660 14.27 -17.17 -0.69
N GLY A 661 14.36 -16.21 0.23
CA GLY A 661 15.64 -15.73 0.72
C GLY A 661 15.53 -14.47 1.56
N LEU A 662 16.45 -13.52 1.35
CA LEU A 662 16.50 -12.26 2.08
C LEU A 662 16.09 -11.09 1.18
N GLY A 663 15.26 -10.20 1.68
CA GLY A 663 14.83 -9.01 0.96
C GLY A 663 15.19 -7.71 1.66
N PHE A 664 15.48 -6.70 0.84
CA PHE A 664 15.88 -5.38 1.32
C PHE A 664 15.24 -4.30 0.45
N SER A 665 14.58 -3.31 1.07
CA SER A 665 14.02 -2.17 0.34
C SER A 665 14.99 -0.98 0.33
N LYS A 666 14.88 -0.14 -0.69
CA LYS A 666 15.62 1.12 -0.83
C LYS A 666 15.38 2.06 0.36
N GLU A 667 14.21 2.00 0.96
CA GLU A 667 13.80 2.86 2.09
C GLU A 667 14.28 2.34 3.47
N SER A 668 15.05 1.23 3.53
CA SER A 668 15.53 0.62 4.77
C SER A 668 17.05 0.50 4.84
N THR A 669 17.63 0.42 6.05
CA THR A 669 19.05 0.04 6.21
C THR A 669 19.24 -1.43 5.87
N TRP A 670 20.31 -1.78 5.19
CA TRP A 670 20.51 -3.17 4.74
C TRP A 670 21.26 -3.98 5.79
N ASP A 671 22.38 -3.45 6.27
CA ASP A 671 23.30 -4.14 7.20
C ASP A 671 23.58 -5.60 6.79
N LEU A 672 23.64 -5.87 5.49
CA LEU A 672 23.79 -7.21 4.93
C LEU A 672 25.27 -7.54 4.79
N THR A 673 25.74 -8.55 5.53
CA THR A 673 27.09 -9.08 5.34
C THR A 673 27.11 -10.14 4.23
N LEU A 674 27.89 -9.89 3.19
CA LEU A 674 28.15 -10.82 2.09
C LEU A 674 29.58 -11.34 2.14
N LYS A 675 29.73 -12.62 1.83
CA LYS A 675 31.00 -13.24 1.46
C LYS A 675 30.99 -13.42 -0.05
N VAL A 676 31.93 -12.77 -0.74
CA VAL A 676 31.95 -12.73 -2.21
C VAL A 676 33.28 -13.24 -2.73
N THR A 677 33.19 -14.16 -3.69
CA THR A 677 34.33 -14.61 -4.48
C THR A 677 34.30 -13.90 -5.82
N ALA A 678 35.34 -13.12 -6.12
CA ALA A 678 35.53 -12.45 -7.40
C ALA A 678 37.01 -12.54 -7.79
N ASP A 679 37.29 -12.85 -9.06
CA ASP A 679 38.66 -13.01 -9.57
C ASP A 679 39.52 -14.02 -8.76
N GLY A 680 38.89 -15.05 -8.19
CA GLY A 680 39.55 -16.07 -7.35
C GLY A 680 39.88 -15.64 -5.92
N LEU A 681 39.52 -14.41 -5.52
CA LEU A 681 39.71 -13.89 -4.16
C LEU A 681 38.39 -13.81 -3.40
N GLU A 682 38.42 -14.25 -2.15
CA GLU A 682 37.30 -14.14 -1.21
C GLU A 682 37.39 -12.85 -0.40
N ARG A 683 36.26 -12.15 -0.25
CA ARG A 683 36.16 -10.90 0.52
C ARG A 683 34.86 -10.87 1.31
N LEU A 684 34.93 -10.31 2.52
CA LEU A 684 33.75 -9.94 3.29
C LEU A 684 33.37 -8.49 3.00
N ILE A 685 32.11 -8.28 2.64
CA ILE A 685 31.55 -6.98 2.28
C ILE A 685 30.31 -6.74 3.13
N LEU A 686 30.23 -5.58 3.78
CA LEU A 686 29.03 -5.12 4.45
C LEU A 686 28.30 -4.14 3.53
N ILE A 687 27.06 -4.47 3.17
CA ILE A 687 26.15 -3.54 2.49
C ILE A 687 25.32 -2.84 3.55
N ASP A 688 25.65 -1.58 3.84
CA ASP A 688 25.02 -0.82 4.91
C ASP A 688 23.68 -0.18 4.47
N ARG A 689 23.63 0.34 3.23
CA ARG A 689 22.46 1.03 2.69
C ARG A 689 22.39 0.93 1.16
N PHE A 690 21.31 1.46 0.59
CA PHE A 690 21.07 1.39 -0.85
C PHE A 690 22.07 2.23 -1.69
N ASP A 691 22.26 3.52 -1.36
CA ASP A 691 23.08 4.47 -2.14
C ASP A 691 24.29 5.06 -1.40
#